data_AF-A0A534L235-F1
#
_entry.id   AF-A0A534L235-F1
#
_cell.length_a   1.000
_cell.length_b   1.000
_cell.length_c   1.000
_cell.angle_alpha   90.00
_cell.angle_beta   90.00
_cell.angle_gamma   90.00
#
_symmetry.space_group_name_H-M   'P 1'
#
loop_
_entity.id
_entity.type
_entity.pdbx_description
1 polymer ?
#
loop_
_entity_poly.entity_id
_entity_poly.type
_entity_poly.pdbx_seq_one_letter_code
_entity_poly.pdbx_strand_id
1 'polypeptide(L)'
;MRDLLGGKGAGLAEMTRLGLPVPSGFTITTKACNAYARSGRFPPGLWKQVGDGLSTVEAKIGRRFGDPANPLLVSVRSGAKFSMPGMMDTVLNLGLNDATVETLARISNTRFAWDAYRRLIAMFGRIVKDIDGRAFEAILEDHKGKAGAKKDTDLSAEELIAIVADFKQLYRGQVGEDFPQGPKEQLQQAIAAVFRSWNGKRAVDYRNFNKIPHDLGTAANVQTMVFGNMGSDSGTGVAFTRNPSTGEKQLYGEFLPNAQGEDVVAGIRTPMTIAQLRETFPAAYEQFTDVAELLEKHYRDVQDIEFTVERGKLWMLQTRTAKRSAKAAVKIAVDMAREGLVTKQEAILRVEPMHVVQLLLPQFDERAKVGARKEGRYLTRGLNASPGAAAGFATFDPDEAESMGRDQKRPVILVRLETSPDDVHGILHAKGVLTARGGATSHAAVVTRGLGIPCVTGCESISVDYDAAQFRVGEKIVHRGDFVSIDGSTGEVFEGRIPTIDPDFTKEADLQALLRWADEERRLQVWANADYPRDAERARQFGAQGIGLDRTEHMFMETDRLDIVHEMILAAPNYRRVSREMRALKSEIETAKDEKRDALSKRVALLEPVLGDLSRRYLGSLEKLGGLQKEDFIGILRAMQGLPVIIRLIDPPLHEFLPKYESLLVQVTKLTLARGNPDVLIHNAHSDEDKAFVEEVTKAGDGDVRRGIEALLPGKQVLLEAVAANRESNPMLGLRGCRLGITFPEITEMQVRAIFEASCTLTKEGVVVKPEIMIPLAGHVNELKIERDALEAEAKKVMEREGVSIPYKFGTMIELPRAALTADEIAKHAEFFSFGTNDLTQTTFGYSRDDAESKFLLDFVDRGILPFNPFQTLDREGVGQLMRMCVQKGRKVRKDLEVGICGEHGGDPSSIELCHTLGLNYVSCSPFRVPVARLAAAHAKLREEVSEFGDR
;
A
#
# COMPACT_ATOMS: atom_id res chain seq x y z
N MET A 1 19.40 -25.18 -2.78
CA MET A 1 18.82 -26.22 -1.88
C MET A 1 17.31 -26.07 -1.73
N ARG A 2 16.78 -24.89 -1.38
CA ARG A 2 15.33 -24.65 -1.19
C ARG A 2 14.46 -24.93 -2.42
N ASP A 3 14.95 -24.69 -3.64
CA ASP A 3 14.18 -24.98 -4.87
C ASP A 3 13.89 -26.48 -5.06
N LEU A 4 14.78 -27.34 -4.55
CA LEU A 4 14.71 -28.79 -4.73
C LEU A 4 14.05 -29.50 -3.56
N LEU A 5 14.39 -29.10 -2.32
CA LEU A 5 13.93 -29.75 -1.09
C LEU A 5 12.73 -29.04 -0.45
N GLY A 6 12.31 -27.91 -1.01
CA GLY A 6 11.41 -26.98 -0.33
C GLY A 6 12.06 -26.28 0.85
N GLY A 7 11.35 -25.33 1.45
CA GLY A 7 11.80 -24.60 2.64
C GLY A 7 11.99 -25.52 3.85
N LYS A 8 11.03 -26.43 4.09
CA LYS A 8 11.07 -27.35 5.24
C LYS A 8 12.20 -28.38 5.13
N GLY A 9 12.34 -29.04 3.97
CA GLY A 9 13.39 -30.02 3.74
C GLY A 9 14.79 -29.41 3.80
N ALA A 10 14.96 -28.19 3.25
CA ALA A 10 16.22 -27.45 3.39
C ALA A 10 16.53 -27.10 4.85
N GLY A 11 15.53 -26.65 5.63
CA GLY A 11 15.72 -26.37 7.06
C GLY A 11 16.11 -27.61 7.86
N LEU A 12 15.46 -28.76 7.62
CA LEU A 12 15.81 -30.04 8.25
C LEU A 12 17.23 -30.49 7.93
N ALA A 13 17.62 -30.40 6.65
CA ALA A 13 18.96 -30.77 6.20
C ALA A 13 20.03 -29.88 6.86
N GLU A 14 19.79 -28.57 6.91
CA GLU A 14 20.70 -27.61 7.52
C GLU A 14 20.83 -27.81 9.04
N MET A 15 19.71 -27.99 9.75
CA MET A 15 19.73 -28.29 11.20
C MET A 15 20.49 -29.59 11.49
N THR A 16 20.33 -30.62 10.66
CA THR A 16 21.07 -31.88 10.79
C THR A 16 22.57 -31.68 10.60
N ARG A 17 22.99 -30.83 9.65
CA ARG A 17 24.40 -30.48 9.42
C ARG A 17 25.01 -29.70 10.58
N LEU A 18 24.20 -28.91 11.30
CA LEU A 18 24.59 -28.20 12.51
C LEU A 18 24.69 -29.09 13.75
N GLY A 19 24.40 -30.39 13.64
CA GLY A 19 24.44 -31.32 14.77
C GLY A 19 23.27 -31.17 15.75
N LEU A 20 22.20 -30.48 15.34
CA LEU A 20 20.99 -30.32 16.15
C LEU A 20 20.22 -31.64 16.27
N PRO A 21 19.44 -31.85 17.36
CA PRO A 21 18.70 -33.09 17.56
C PRO A 21 17.48 -33.16 16.64
N VAL A 22 17.70 -33.42 15.35
CA VAL A 22 16.65 -33.56 14.34
C VAL A 22 16.29 -35.04 14.18
N PRO A 23 15.01 -35.43 14.22
CA PRO A 23 14.62 -36.81 13.93
C PRO A 23 15.04 -37.24 12.52
N SER A 24 15.60 -38.45 12.39
CA SER A 24 16.11 -38.96 11.11
C SER A 24 15.01 -39.09 10.07
N GLY A 25 15.33 -38.76 8.82
CA GLY A 25 14.37 -38.77 7.72
C GLY A 25 15.04 -38.53 6.36
N PHE A 26 14.21 -38.35 5.32
CA PHE A 26 14.63 -38.01 3.98
C PHE A 26 13.57 -37.13 3.27
N THR A 27 13.97 -36.40 2.25
CA THR A 27 13.09 -35.51 1.48
C THR A 27 12.97 -35.97 0.04
N ILE A 28 11.72 -36.14 -0.42
CA ILE A 28 11.39 -36.36 -1.82
C ILE A 28 11.23 -35.01 -2.50
N THR A 29 12.00 -34.79 -3.56
CA THR A 29 12.19 -33.46 -4.17
C THR A 29 10.93 -32.91 -4.88
N THR A 30 10.90 -31.59 -5.04
CA THR A 30 9.89 -30.87 -5.86
C THR A 30 9.82 -31.38 -7.30
N LYS A 31 10.96 -31.81 -7.87
CA LYS A 31 11.02 -32.43 -9.21
C LYS A 31 10.17 -33.70 -9.32
N ALA A 32 10.13 -34.51 -8.26
CA ALA A 32 9.30 -35.71 -8.24
C ALA A 32 7.81 -35.36 -8.22
N CYS A 33 7.41 -34.32 -7.47
CA CYS A 33 6.05 -33.79 -7.50
C CYS A 33 5.66 -33.30 -8.89
N ASN A 34 6.53 -32.53 -9.56
CA ASN A 34 6.26 -32.03 -10.91
C ASN A 34 6.16 -33.16 -11.96
N ALA A 35 6.98 -34.22 -11.82
CA ALA A 35 6.86 -35.41 -12.65
C ALA A 35 5.53 -36.16 -12.41
N TYR A 36 5.12 -36.27 -11.14
CA TYR A 36 3.85 -36.86 -10.75
C TYR A 36 2.65 -36.05 -11.27
N ALA A 37 2.68 -34.72 -11.12
CA ALA A 37 1.61 -33.83 -11.57
C ALA A 37 1.37 -33.90 -13.09
N ARG A 38 2.42 -34.12 -13.89
CA ARG A 38 2.31 -34.24 -15.35
C ARG A 38 1.75 -35.58 -15.83
N SER A 39 1.97 -36.65 -15.09
CA SER A 39 1.68 -38.02 -15.56
C SER A 39 0.62 -38.77 -14.74
N GLY A 40 0.26 -38.24 -13.57
CA GLY A 40 -0.55 -38.94 -12.57
C GLY A 40 0.13 -40.17 -11.96
N ARG A 41 1.40 -40.44 -12.29
CA ARG A 41 2.15 -41.63 -11.87
C ARG A 41 3.47 -41.23 -11.21
N PHE A 42 3.94 -42.04 -10.27
CA PHE A 42 5.24 -41.82 -9.67
C PHE A 42 6.37 -42.00 -10.70
N PRO A 43 7.42 -41.15 -10.69
CA PRO A 43 8.52 -41.27 -11.63
C PRO A 43 9.26 -42.62 -11.45
N PRO A 44 9.76 -43.22 -12.56
CA PRO A 44 10.51 -44.46 -12.49
C PRO A 44 11.69 -44.38 -11.50
N GLY A 45 11.89 -45.43 -10.71
CA GLY A 45 12.97 -45.51 -9.72
C GLY A 45 12.70 -44.81 -8.40
N LEU A 46 11.64 -43.99 -8.26
CA LEU A 46 11.33 -43.30 -7.01
C LEU A 46 11.15 -44.26 -5.84
N TRP A 47 10.39 -45.34 -6.02
CA TRP A 47 10.12 -46.30 -4.94
C TRP A 47 11.36 -47.06 -4.47
N LYS A 48 12.34 -47.27 -5.36
CA LYS A 48 13.65 -47.80 -4.97
C LYS A 48 14.38 -46.80 -4.06
N GLN A 49 14.44 -45.54 -4.45
CA GLN A 49 15.06 -44.47 -3.65
C GLN A 49 14.36 -44.24 -2.30
N VAL A 50 13.03 -44.31 -2.26
CA VAL A 50 12.27 -44.24 -1.01
C VAL A 50 12.58 -45.44 -0.12
N GLY A 51 12.71 -46.64 -0.69
CA GLY A 51 13.16 -47.83 0.03
C GLY A 51 14.57 -47.69 0.61
N ASP A 52 15.53 -47.23 -0.19
CA ASP A 52 16.91 -46.98 0.25
C ASP A 52 16.97 -45.92 1.37
N GLY A 53 16.15 -44.86 1.25
CA GLY A 53 15.99 -43.82 2.26
C GLY A 53 15.42 -44.37 3.57
N LEU A 54 14.36 -45.18 3.51
CA LEU A 54 13.80 -45.86 4.69
C LEU A 54 14.84 -46.78 5.34
N SER A 55 15.54 -47.61 4.58
CA SER A 55 16.56 -48.51 5.14
C SER A 55 17.69 -47.76 5.84
N THR A 56 18.04 -46.57 5.35
CA THR A 56 19.00 -45.68 6.01
C THR A 56 18.47 -45.16 7.36
N VAL A 57 17.18 -44.79 7.42
CA VAL A 57 16.51 -44.36 8.65
C VAL A 57 16.40 -45.53 9.65
N GLU A 58 15.98 -46.70 9.18
CA GLU A 58 15.86 -47.93 9.98
C GLU A 58 17.19 -48.33 10.60
N ALA A 59 18.28 -48.28 9.84
CA ALA A 59 19.62 -48.59 10.32
C ALA A 59 20.10 -47.61 11.41
N LYS A 60 19.76 -46.31 11.30
CA LYS A 60 20.12 -45.29 12.31
C LYS A 60 19.31 -45.42 13.60
N ILE A 61 18.02 -45.75 13.49
CA ILE A 61 17.09 -45.75 14.62
C ILE A 61 17.03 -47.13 15.30
N GLY A 62 17.40 -48.21 14.61
CA GLY A 62 17.30 -49.58 15.11
C GLY A 62 15.87 -50.11 15.19
N ARG A 63 14.95 -49.53 14.41
CA ARG A 63 13.53 -49.94 14.28
C ARG A 63 13.19 -50.15 12.81
N ARG A 64 12.20 -50.98 12.50
CA ARG A 64 11.81 -51.31 11.12
C ARG A 64 10.39 -50.84 10.79
N PHE A 65 10.20 -50.28 9.59
CA PHE A 65 8.93 -49.74 9.14
C PHE A 65 7.93 -50.87 8.86
N GLY A 66 6.92 -50.97 9.72
CA GLY A 66 5.92 -52.04 9.69
C GLY A 66 6.29 -53.33 10.40
N ASP A 67 7.37 -53.34 11.19
CA ASP A 67 7.70 -54.47 12.06
C ASP A 67 6.73 -54.51 13.25
N PRO A 68 5.96 -55.60 13.44
CA PRO A 68 5.03 -55.72 14.55
C PRO A 68 5.73 -55.85 15.91
N ALA A 69 7.02 -56.18 15.99
CA ALA A 69 7.75 -56.30 17.25
C ALA A 69 8.48 -55.02 17.66
N ASN A 70 8.94 -54.22 16.70
CA ASN A 70 9.67 -52.98 16.96
C ASN A 70 9.39 -51.92 15.88
N PRO A 71 8.18 -51.32 15.89
CA PRO A 71 7.71 -50.49 14.78
C PRO A 71 8.44 -49.15 14.70
N LEU A 72 8.92 -48.83 13.49
CA LEU A 72 9.24 -47.47 13.09
C LEU A 72 7.96 -46.78 12.62
N LEU A 73 7.67 -45.60 13.17
CA LEU A 73 6.58 -44.73 12.72
C LEU A 73 7.16 -43.48 12.08
N VAL A 74 6.52 -43.00 11.01
CA VAL A 74 6.98 -41.82 10.26
C VAL A 74 5.86 -40.79 10.09
N SER A 75 6.25 -39.54 9.86
CA SER A 75 5.39 -38.47 9.35
C SER A 75 5.73 -38.20 7.89
N VAL A 76 4.73 -37.76 7.12
CA VAL A 76 4.89 -37.23 5.77
C VAL A 76 4.41 -35.79 5.78
N ARG A 77 5.35 -34.85 5.63
CA ARG A 77 5.10 -33.40 5.72
C ARG A 77 5.43 -32.73 4.39
N SER A 78 4.45 -32.04 3.82
CA SER A 78 4.65 -31.20 2.64
C SER A 78 5.61 -30.03 2.89
N GLY A 79 6.27 -29.54 1.83
CA GLY A 79 7.18 -28.40 1.91
C GLY A 79 7.50 -27.82 0.54
N ALA A 80 6.88 -26.70 0.19
CA ALA A 80 7.20 -25.93 -1.01
C ALA A 80 8.38 -24.97 -0.77
N LYS A 81 8.91 -24.37 -1.85
CA LYS A 81 9.98 -23.35 -1.77
C LYS A 81 9.58 -22.18 -0.87
N PHE A 82 8.39 -21.64 -1.11
CA PHE A 82 7.79 -20.57 -0.31
C PHE A 82 6.85 -21.18 0.74
N SER A 83 6.81 -20.58 1.92
CA SER A 83 5.93 -21.04 3.00
C SER A 83 4.47 -20.78 2.65
N MET A 84 3.63 -21.83 2.68
CA MET A 84 2.18 -21.73 2.50
C MET A 84 1.46 -22.28 3.75
N PRO A 85 1.39 -21.51 4.86
CA PRO A 85 0.86 -21.99 6.13
C PRO A 85 -0.61 -22.41 6.01
N GLY A 86 -0.96 -23.57 6.56
CA GLY A 86 -2.34 -24.09 6.55
C GLY A 86 -2.86 -24.55 5.19
N MET A 87 -2.06 -24.45 4.12
CA MET A 87 -2.49 -24.80 2.75
C MET A 87 -2.09 -26.19 2.31
N MET A 88 -1.15 -26.83 3.01
CA MET A 88 -0.60 -28.12 2.61
C MET A 88 -0.68 -29.11 3.76
N ASP A 89 -0.98 -30.36 3.41
CA ASP A 89 -1.34 -31.37 4.40
C ASP A 89 -0.10 -32.04 5.03
N THR A 90 -0.32 -32.63 6.21
CA THR A 90 0.66 -33.41 6.96
C THR A 90 -0.04 -34.64 7.53
N VAL A 91 0.56 -35.81 7.35
CA VAL A 91 0.07 -37.06 7.94
C VAL A 91 1.10 -37.56 8.95
N LEU A 92 0.67 -37.76 10.19
CA LEU A 92 1.52 -38.28 11.28
C LEU A 92 1.21 -39.75 11.57
N ASN A 93 2.08 -40.40 12.34
CA ASN A 93 1.90 -41.76 12.86
C ASN A 93 1.78 -42.86 11.77
N LEU A 94 2.24 -42.61 10.54
CA LEU A 94 2.22 -43.61 9.47
C LEU A 94 3.06 -44.83 9.87
N GLY A 95 2.52 -46.01 9.58
CA GLY A 95 3.05 -47.29 10.03
C GLY A 95 2.23 -47.96 11.13
N LEU A 96 1.29 -47.24 11.77
CA LEU A 96 0.32 -47.86 12.69
C LEU A 96 -0.72 -48.70 11.93
N ASN A 97 -0.99 -49.85 12.51
CA ASN A 97 -1.95 -50.86 12.08
C ASN A 97 -2.33 -51.72 13.29
N ASP A 98 -3.16 -52.74 13.10
CA ASP A 98 -3.72 -53.51 14.21
C ASP A 98 -2.67 -54.32 14.99
N ALA A 99 -1.56 -54.69 14.36
CA ALA A 99 -0.47 -55.41 15.03
C ALA A 99 0.52 -54.45 15.73
N THR A 100 0.89 -53.37 15.04
CA THR A 100 1.88 -52.39 15.53
C THR A 100 1.34 -51.52 16.65
N VAL A 101 0.02 -51.24 16.69
CA VAL A 101 -0.61 -50.48 17.80
C VAL A 101 -0.52 -51.25 19.12
N GLU A 102 -0.71 -52.57 19.10
CA GLU A 102 -0.58 -53.44 20.27
C GLU A 102 0.84 -53.41 20.84
N THR A 103 1.83 -53.45 19.96
CA THR A 103 3.23 -53.33 20.38
C THR A 103 3.56 -51.94 20.88
N LEU A 104 3.04 -50.89 20.23
CA LEU A 104 3.19 -49.53 20.72
C LEU A 104 2.58 -49.40 22.13
N ALA A 105 1.41 -49.97 22.37
CA ALA A 105 0.77 -50.00 23.68
C ALA A 105 1.66 -50.66 24.74
N ARG A 106 2.32 -51.78 24.41
CA ARG A 106 3.23 -52.50 25.32
C ARG A 106 4.50 -51.73 25.68
N ILE A 107 5.12 -51.06 24.71
CA ILE A 107 6.40 -50.34 24.92
C ILE A 107 6.23 -48.90 25.43
N SER A 108 4.99 -48.42 25.49
CA SER A 108 4.64 -47.08 25.94
C SER A 108 3.46 -47.09 26.91
N ASN A 109 2.29 -46.62 26.49
CA ASN A 109 1.05 -46.64 27.26
C ASN A 109 -0.12 -46.95 26.31
N THR A 110 -1.00 -47.86 26.72
CA THR A 110 -2.16 -48.30 25.94
C THR A 110 -3.01 -47.14 25.46
N ARG A 111 -3.37 -46.20 26.35
CA ARG A 111 -4.16 -45.02 25.96
C ARG A 111 -3.49 -44.22 24.84
N PHE A 112 -2.18 -43.97 24.95
CA PHE A 112 -1.42 -43.22 23.95
C PHE A 112 -1.37 -43.93 22.59
N ALA A 113 -1.14 -45.25 22.58
CA ALA A 113 -1.05 -46.00 21.32
C ALA A 113 -2.37 -45.96 20.53
N TRP A 114 -3.49 -46.13 21.22
CA TRP A 114 -4.82 -46.06 20.60
C TRP A 114 -5.23 -44.62 20.25
N ASP A 115 -4.80 -43.62 21.02
CA ASP A 115 -4.95 -42.20 20.65
C ASP A 115 -4.19 -41.88 19.34
N ALA A 116 -2.93 -42.32 19.23
CA ALA A 116 -2.12 -42.16 18.04
C ALA A 116 -2.74 -42.86 16.82
N TYR A 117 -3.37 -44.03 17.03
CA TYR A 117 -4.01 -44.78 15.96
C TYR A 117 -5.31 -44.15 15.47
N ARG A 118 -6.21 -43.70 16.35
CA ARG A 118 -7.41 -42.95 15.91
C ARG A 118 -7.03 -41.70 15.13
N ARG A 119 -5.96 -41.01 15.55
CA ARG A 119 -5.47 -39.78 14.89
C ARG A 119 -4.93 -40.10 13.50
N LEU A 120 -4.19 -41.19 13.33
CA LEU A 120 -3.78 -41.65 12.00
C LEU A 120 -4.99 -41.88 11.11
N ILE A 121 -5.99 -42.63 11.57
CA ILE A 121 -7.17 -42.98 10.75
C ILE A 121 -7.94 -41.73 10.34
N ALA A 122 -8.18 -40.81 11.27
CA ALA A 122 -8.87 -39.56 10.99
C ALA A 122 -8.07 -38.67 10.01
N MET A 123 -6.76 -38.47 10.26
CA MET A 123 -5.90 -37.68 9.36
C MET A 123 -5.81 -38.31 7.97
N PHE A 124 -5.62 -39.63 7.89
CA PHE A 124 -5.51 -40.34 6.63
C PHE A 124 -6.84 -40.31 5.86
N GLY A 125 -7.97 -40.53 6.54
CA GLY A 125 -9.30 -40.39 5.96
C GLY A 125 -9.54 -38.98 5.41
N ARG A 126 -9.26 -37.94 6.20
CA ARG A 126 -9.44 -36.54 5.81
C ARG A 126 -8.53 -36.09 4.67
N ILE A 127 -7.25 -36.43 4.73
CA ILE A 127 -6.21 -35.87 3.84
C ILE A 127 -6.02 -36.74 2.60
N VAL A 128 -6.00 -38.06 2.76
CA VAL A 128 -5.64 -39.00 1.70
C VAL A 128 -6.87 -39.44 0.91
N LYS A 129 -8.03 -39.49 1.57
CA LYS A 129 -9.32 -39.97 1.02
C LYS A 129 -10.44 -38.92 1.01
N ASP A 130 -10.14 -37.66 1.37
CA ASP A 130 -11.07 -36.53 1.33
C ASP A 130 -12.39 -36.74 2.11
N ILE A 131 -12.36 -37.53 3.20
CA ILE A 131 -13.51 -37.70 4.11
C ILE A 131 -13.72 -36.41 4.92
N ASP A 132 -14.97 -35.97 5.09
CA ASP A 132 -15.30 -34.79 5.91
C ASP A 132 -14.88 -35.03 7.38
N GLY A 133 -14.01 -34.15 7.90
CA GLY A 133 -13.52 -34.21 9.27
C GLY A 133 -14.63 -34.14 10.32
N ARG A 134 -15.78 -33.51 10.02
CA ARG A 134 -16.93 -33.44 10.93
C ARG A 134 -17.52 -34.81 11.27
N ALA A 135 -17.37 -35.78 10.37
CA ALA A 135 -17.86 -37.14 10.62
C ALA A 135 -17.04 -37.85 11.71
N PHE A 136 -15.72 -37.66 11.74
CA PHE A 136 -14.86 -38.18 12.80
C PHE A 136 -15.12 -37.46 14.13
N GLU A 137 -15.31 -36.15 14.10
CA GLU A 137 -15.61 -35.36 15.30
C GLU A 137 -16.96 -35.75 15.93
N ALA A 138 -17.98 -36.00 15.11
CA ALA A 138 -19.29 -36.43 15.58
C ALA A 138 -19.23 -37.77 16.35
N ILE A 139 -18.42 -38.72 15.87
CA ILE A 139 -18.19 -39.99 16.57
C ILE A 139 -17.45 -39.71 17.90
N LEU A 140 -16.44 -38.84 17.90
CA LEU A 140 -15.69 -38.51 19.11
C LEU A 140 -16.57 -37.84 20.17
N GLU A 141 -17.45 -36.92 19.77
CA GLU A 141 -18.41 -36.27 20.67
C GLU A 141 -19.45 -37.24 21.24
N ASP A 142 -19.94 -38.19 20.44
CA ASP A 142 -20.86 -39.23 20.91
C ASP A 142 -20.21 -40.11 21.99
N HIS A 143 -18.97 -40.54 21.78
CA HIS A 143 -18.20 -41.28 22.79
C HIS A 143 -17.91 -40.44 24.04
N LYS A 144 -17.55 -39.16 23.90
CA LYS A 144 -17.37 -38.25 25.05
C LYS A 144 -18.65 -38.08 25.86
N GLY A 145 -19.79 -37.92 25.18
CA GLY A 145 -21.11 -37.83 25.81
C GLY A 145 -21.47 -39.08 26.61
N LYS A 146 -21.21 -40.27 26.05
CA LYS A 146 -21.41 -41.56 26.74
C LYS A 146 -20.49 -41.76 27.94
N ALA A 147 -19.25 -41.28 27.83
CA ALA A 147 -18.22 -41.34 28.87
C ALA A 147 -18.41 -40.32 30.01
N GLY A 148 -19.23 -39.29 29.80
CA GLY A 148 -19.27 -38.11 30.67
C GLY A 148 -17.99 -37.26 30.62
N ALA A 149 -17.16 -37.46 29.59
CA ALA A 149 -15.90 -36.77 29.38
C ALA A 149 -16.13 -35.35 28.83
N LYS A 150 -15.37 -34.36 29.32
CA LYS A 150 -15.46 -32.97 28.82
C LYS A 150 -14.35 -32.65 27.82
N LYS A 151 -13.24 -33.39 27.86
CA LYS A 151 -12.08 -33.24 26.98
C LYS A 151 -11.68 -34.60 26.44
N ASP A 152 -11.05 -34.63 25.26
CA ASP A 152 -10.48 -35.85 24.68
C ASP A 152 -9.44 -36.53 25.59
N THR A 153 -8.79 -35.75 26.46
CA THR A 153 -7.85 -36.26 27.45
C THR A 153 -8.50 -37.14 28.51
N ASP A 154 -9.80 -36.95 28.74
CA ASP A 154 -10.56 -37.66 29.76
C ASP A 154 -11.00 -39.05 29.27
N LEU A 155 -10.89 -39.33 27.96
CA LEU A 155 -11.18 -40.63 27.38
C LEU A 155 -10.16 -41.69 27.81
N SER A 156 -10.70 -42.83 28.26
CA SER A 156 -9.99 -44.04 28.66
C SER A 156 -9.43 -44.81 27.46
N ALA A 157 -8.59 -45.82 27.72
CA ALA A 157 -8.03 -46.65 26.65
C ALA A 157 -9.12 -47.49 25.97
N GLU A 158 -10.08 -47.98 26.74
CA GLU A 158 -11.21 -48.80 26.28
C GLU A 158 -12.10 -48.00 25.31
N GLU A 159 -12.37 -46.74 25.63
CA GLU A 159 -13.13 -45.84 24.74
C GLU A 159 -12.37 -45.53 23.46
N LEU A 160 -11.05 -45.30 23.53
CA LEU A 160 -10.23 -45.05 22.34
C LEU A 160 -10.18 -46.27 21.41
N ILE A 161 -10.18 -47.49 21.96
CA ILE A 161 -10.28 -48.73 21.17
C ILE A 161 -11.62 -48.78 20.43
N ALA A 162 -12.72 -48.46 21.12
CA ALA A 162 -14.05 -48.41 20.51
C ALA A 162 -14.14 -47.33 19.41
N ILE A 163 -13.59 -46.14 19.66
CA ILE A 163 -13.51 -45.04 18.67
C ILE A 163 -12.72 -45.47 17.43
N VAL A 164 -11.61 -46.20 17.60
CA VAL A 164 -10.83 -46.72 16.46
C VAL A 164 -11.66 -47.68 15.61
N ALA A 165 -12.46 -48.54 16.24
CA ALA A 165 -13.36 -49.45 15.51
C ALA A 165 -14.40 -48.66 14.69
N ASP A 166 -15.03 -47.66 15.31
CA ASP A 166 -16.03 -46.82 14.64
C ASP A 166 -15.42 -45.96 13.52
N PHE A 167 -14.20 -45.45 13.72
CA PHE A 167 -13.46 -44.70 12.70
C PHE A 167 -13.13 -45.58 11.47
N LYS A 168 -12.77 -46.84 11.68
CA LYS A 168 -12.58 -47.80 10.57
C LYS A 168 -13.90 -48.12 9.87
N GLN A 169 -15.00 -48.24 10.62
CA GLN A 169 -16.32 -48.46 10.02
C GLN A 169 -16.76 -47.25 9.18
N LEU A 170 -16.57 -46.03 9.69
CA LEU A 170 -16.79 -44.79 8.94
C LEU A 170 -15.93 -44.75 7.68
N TYR A 171 -14.64 -45.07 7.80
CA TYR A 171 -13.71 -45.12 6.67
C TYR A 171 -14.19 -46.12 5.61
N ARG A 172 -14.53 -47.34 6.01
CA ARG A 172 -15.07 -48.37 5.10
C ARG A 172 -16.37 -47.93 4.44
N GLY A 173 -17.27 -47.29 5.19
CA GLY A 173 -18.54 -46.81 4.69
C GLY A 173 -18.42 -45.69 3.66
N GLN A 174 -17.45 -44.79 3.82
CA GLN A 174 -17.25 -43.65 2.91
C GLN A 174 -16.34 -43.95 1.71
N VAL A 175 -15.30 -44.76 1.92
CA VAL A 175 -14.29 -45.06 0.89
C VAL A 175 -14.63 -46.33 0.11
N GLY A 176 -15.38 -47.26 0.71
CA GLY A 176 -15.72 -48.56 0.12
C GLY A 176 -14.64 -49.64 0.29
N GLU A 177 -13.56 -49.34 1.01
CA GLU A 177 -12.45 -50.27 1.30
C GLU A 177 -12.04 -50.17 2.78
N ASP A 178 -11.40 -51.23 3.31
CA ASP A 178 -10.88 -51.21 4.68
C ASP A 178 -9.68 -50.28 4.82
N PHE A 179 -9.44 -49.76 6.03
CA PHE A 179 -8.27 -48.93 6.32
C PHE A 179 -6.98 -49.71 6.04
N PRO A 180 -6.04 -49.17 5.23
CA PRO A 180 -4.87 -49.91 4.76
C PRO A 180 -3.99 -50.35 5.92
N GLN A 181 -3.86 -51.68 6.11
CA GLN A 181 -3.02 -52.25 7.16
C GLN A 181 -1.54 -52.31 6.77
N GLY A 182 -1.22 -52.19 5.47
CA GLY A 182 0.14 -52.23 4.93
C GLY A 182 0.87 -50.88 5.09
N PRO A 183 1.94 -50.78 5.90
CA PRO A 183 2.65 -49.51 6.12
C PRO A 183 3.23 -48.87 4.86
N LYS A 184 3.75 -49.70 3.94
CA LYS A 184 4.26 -49.22 2.64
C LYS A 184 3.16 -48.63 1.77
N GLU A 185 1.97 -49.21 1.81
CA GLU A 185 0.80 -48.70 1.11
C GLU A 185 0.35 -47.36 1.71
N GLN A 186 0.26 -47.27 3.03
CA GLN A 186 -0.03 -46.01 3.73
C GLN A 186 0.94 -44.90 3.32
N LEU A 187 2.25 -45.20 3.31
CA LEU A 187 3.29 -44.25 2.90
C LEU A 187 3.12 -43.81 1.43
N GLN A 188 2.82 -44.76 0.54
CA GLN A 188 2.58 -44.48 -0.87
C GLN A 188 1.39 -43.55 -1.09
N GLN A 189 0.26 -43.83 -0.44
CA GLN A 189 -0.93 -43.01 -0.58
C GLN A 189 -0.73 -41.62 0.06
N ALA A 190 0.00 -41.52 1.17
CA ALA A 190 0.32 -40.24 1.81
C ALA A 190 1.23 -39.34 0.94
N ILE A 191 2.26 -39.90 0.31
CA ILE A 191 3.12 -39.14 -0.62
C ILE A 191 2.32 -38.68 -1.84
N ALA A 192 1.43 -39.53 -2.37
CA ALA A 192 0.54 -39.16 -3.47
C ALA A 192 -0.38 -38.00 -3.07
N ALA A 193 -0.94 -38.03 -1.85
CA ALA A 193 -1.79 -36.96 -1.33
C ALA A 193 -1.04 -35.63 -1.22
N VAL A 194 0.20 -35.62 -0.71
CA VAL A 194 1.05 -34.42 -0.67
C VAL A 194 1.31 -33.85 -2.07
N PHE A 195 1.57 -34.69 -3.08
CA PHE A 195 1.74 -34.21 -4.44
C PHE A 195 0.44 -33.67 -5.04
N ARG A 196 -0.71 -34.31 -4.76
CA ARG A 196 -2.02 -33.80 -5.20
C ARG A 196 -2.40 -32.49 -4.53
N SER A 197 -2.03 -32.29 -3.26
CA SER A 197 -2.37 -31.07 -2.51
C SER A 197 -1.79 -29.81 -3.15
N TRP A 198 -0.68 -29.91 -3.89
CA TRP A 198 -0.12 -28.78 -4.65
C TRP A 198 -1.11 -28.21 -5.68
N ASN A 199 -1.90 -29.07 -6.33
CA ASN A 199 -2.89 -28.67 -7.33
C ASN A 199 -4.31 -28.59 -6.75
N GLY A 200 -4.47 -28.69 -5.42
CA GLY A 200 -5.75 -28.48 -4.76
C GLY A 200 -6.21 -27.02 -4.87
N LYS A 201 -7.53 -26.81 -4.94
CA LYS A 201 -8.14 -25.48 -5.10
C LYS A 201 -7.57 -24.43 -4.13
N ARG A 202 -7.50 -24.76 -2.84
CA ARG A 202 -6.94 -23.86 -1.79
C ARG A 202 -5.51 -23.41 -2.10
N ALA A 203 -4.66 -24.33 -2.56
CA ALA A 203 -3.27 -24.03 -2.87
C ALA A 203 -3.14 -23.18 -4.14
N VAL A 204 -3.95 -23.46 -5.16
CA VAL A 204 -4.02 -22.67 -6.41
C VAL A 204 -4.46 -21.25 -6.13
N ASP A 205 -5.55 -21.07 -5.38
CA ASP A 205 -6.08 -19.75 -5.00
C ASP A 205 -5.04 -18.96 -4.20
N TYR A 206 -4.38 -19.60 -3.22
CA TYR A 206 -3.30 -18.98 -2.45
C TYR A 206 -2.12 -18.54 -3.32
N ARG A 207 -1.72 -19.37 -4.29
CA ARG A 207 -0.62 -19.02 -5.21
C ARG A 207 -0.99 -17.86 -6.13
N ASN A 208 -2.22 -17.82 -6.64
CA ASN A 208 -2.70 -16.71 -7.46
C ASN A 208 -2.72 -15.40 -6.67
N PHE A 209 -3.18 -15.45 -5.41
CA PHE A 209 -3.18 -14.30 -4.51
C PHE A 209 -1.77 -13.80 -4.19
N ASN A 210 -0.85 -14.71 -3.84
CA ASN A 210 0.53 -14.36 -3.47
C ASN A 210 1.50 -14.31 -4.66
N LYS A 211 1.00 -14.40 -5.90
CA LYS A 211 1.78 -14.43 -7.16
C LYS A 211 2.94 -15.46 -7.14
N ILE A 212 2.69 -16.65 -6.57
CA ILE A 212 3.66 -17.74 -6.49
C ILE A 212 3.58 -18.59 -7.78
N PRO A 213 4.70 -18.85 -8.48
CA PRO A 213 4.69 -19.67 -9.69
C PRO A 213 4.17 -21.10 -9.45
N HIS A 214 3.35 -21.59 -10.38
CA HIS A 214 2.67 -22.91 -10.29
C HIS A 214 3.59 -24.09 -10.61
N ASP A 215 4.70 -23.84 -11.30
CA ASP A 215 5.67 -24.83 -11.77
C ASP A 215 6.70 -25.27 -10.70
N LEU A 216 6.69 -24.64 -9.51
CA LEU A 216 7.64 -24.94 -8.44
C LEU A 216 7.44 -26.34 -7.83
N GLY A 217 6.20 -26.80 -7.67
CA GLY A 217 5.87 -28.04 -6.97
C GLY A 217 6.09 -27.99 -5.45
N THR A 218 5.80 -29.11 -4.78
CA THR A 218 6.05 -29.30 -3.34
C THR A 218 6.94 -30.51 -3.08
N ALA A 219 7.80 -30.45 -2.06
CA ALA A 219 8.56 -31.59 -1.58
C ALA A 219 7.75 -32.38 -0.54
N ALA A 220 8.06 -33.67 -0.36
CA ALA A 220 7.50 -34.51 0.70
C ALA A 220 8.61 -34.96 1.65
N ASN A 221 8.55 -34.53 2.90
CA ASN A 221 9.53 -34.85 3.93
C ASN A 221 9.02 -36.05 4.73
N VAL A 222 9.73 -37.17 4.65
CA VAL A 222 9.46 -38.39 5.42
C VAL A 222 10.38 -38.38 6.62
N GLN A 223 9.83 -38.30 7.83
CA GLN A 223 10.61 -38.11 9.05
C GLN A 223 10.14 -39.04 10.16
N THR A 224 11.08 -39.61 10.92
CA THR A 224 10.78 -40.45 12.08
C THR A 224 9.88 -39.70 13.07
N MET A 225 8.84 -40.37 13.58
CA MET A 225 7.97 -39.80 14.60
C MET A 225 8.71 -39.65 15.92
N VAL A 226 8.46 -38.50 16.56
CA VAL A 226 8.73 -38.25 17.98
C VAL A 226 7.44 -37.80 18.63
N PHE A 227 7.22 -38.21 19.89
CA PHE A 227 5.93 -38.11 20.54
C PHE A 227 5.97 -37.18 21.75
N GLY A 228 5.25 -36.05 21.65
CA GLY A 228 5.04 -35.15 22.78
C GLY A 228 3.92 -35.58 23.74
N ASN A 229 3.24 -36.70 23.47
CA ASN A 229 2.05 -37.19 24.17
C ASN A 229 2.23 -38.57 24.84
N MET A 230 3.47 -38.93 25.21
CA MET A 230 3.75 -40.21 25.90
C MET A 230 3.52 -40.18 27.41
N GLY A 231 3.21 -39.02 27.99
CA GLY A 231 3.12 -38.83 29.44
C GLY A 231 3.41 -37.40 29.87
N SER A 232 3.55 -37.20 31.17
CA SER A 232 3.86 -35.89 31.78
C SER A 232 5.29 -35.41 31.52
N ASP A 233 6.19 -36.30 31.11
CA ASP A 233 7.59 -36.05 30.78
C ASP A 233 7.81 -35.68 29.29
N SER A 234 6.72 -35.48 28.54
CA SER A 234 6.72 -35.23 27.11
C SER A 234 5.87 -34.01 26.76
N GLY A 235 6.17 -33.32 25.67
CA GLY A 235 5.43 -32.15 25.22
C GLY A 235 5.83 -31.67 23.84
N THR A 236 5.15 -30.66 23.32
CA THR A 236 5.45 -30.09 22.00
C THR A 236 5.17 -28.59 22.00
N GLY A 237 5.90 -27.83 21.20
CA GLY A 237 5.75 -26.37 21.17
C GLY A 237 6.24 -25.72 19.88
N VAL A 238 5.90 -24.44 19.79
CA VAL A 238 6.31 -23.53 18.73
C VAL A 238 6.84 -22.27 19.38
N ALA A 239 8.03 -21.83 18.97
CA ALA A 239 8.64 -20.63 19.53
C ALA A 239 9.47 -19.87 18.51
N PHE A 240 9.67 -18.60 18.82
CA PHE A 240 10.39 -17.62 18.03
C PHE A 240 11.61 -17.14 18.82
N THR A 241 12.73 -16.93 18.15
CA THR A 241 13.97 -16.47 18.79
C THR A 241 13.86 -15.04 19.34
N ARG A 242 12.94 -14.25 18.79
CA ARG A 242 12.54 -12.91 19.25
C ARG A 242 11.03 -12.77 19.16
N ASN A 243 10.46 -11.80 19.86
CA ASN A 243 9.02 -11.52 19.77
C ASN A 243 8.65 -11.05 18.34
N PRO A 244 7.82 -11.78 17.58
CA PRO A 244 7.49 -11.44 16.20
C PRO A 244 6.56 -10.21 16.08
N SER A 245 5.98 -9.75 17.18
CA SER A 245 5.08 -8.59 17.23
C SER A 245 5.77 -7.32 17.71
N THR A 246 6.62 -7.41 18.75
CA THR A 246 7.31 -6.24 19.32
C THR A 246 8.75 -6.08 18.82
N GLY A 247 9.40 -7.18 18.41
CA GLY A 247 10.83 -7.24 18.06
C GLY A 247 11.77 -7.41 19.25
N GLU A 248 11.25 -7.50 20.49
CA GLU A 248 12.08 -7.70 21.69
C GLU A 248 12.87 -9.01 21.62
N LYS A 249 14.14 -8.94 22.03
CA LYS A 249 15.04 -10.08 22.10
C LYS A 249 14.72 -10.96 23.32
N GLN A 250 13.68 -11.76 23.18
CA GLN A 250 13.28 -12.78 24.14
C GLN A 250 12.65 -13.96 23.38
N LEU A 251 12.83 -15.18 23.90
CA LEU A 251 12.10 -16.34 23.41
C LEU A 251 10.60 -16.09 23.60
N TYR A 252 9.86 -16.16 22.50
CA TYR A 252 8.43 -15.93 22.48
C TYR A 252 7.74 -17.14 21.88
N GLY A 253 6.68 -17.65 22.49
CA GLY A 253 5.99 -18.81 21.96
C GLY A 253 5.27 -19.59 23.04
N GLU A 254 4.83 -20.77 22.65
CA GLU A 254 3.89 -21.57 23.41
C GLU A 254 4.24 -23.05 23.32
N PHE A 255 3.91 -23.80 24.37
CA PHE A 255 4.04 -25.26 24.40
C PHE A 255 2.90 -25.92 25.16
N LEU A 256 2.67 -27.20 24.89
CA LEU A 256 1.71 -28.04 25.59
C LEU A 256 2.41 -29.31 26.11
N PRO A 257 2.30 -29.64 27.40
CA PRO A 257 2.71 -30.94 27.93
C PRO A 257 1.69 -32.02 27.53
N ASN A 258 2.19 -33.23 27.33
CA ASN A 258 1.42 -34.41 26.96
C ASN A 258 0.48 -34.15 25.76
N ALA A 259 1.03 -33.71 24.63
CA ALA A 259 0.28 -33.25 23.45
C ALA A 259 1.06 -33.50 22.14
N GLN A 260 0.36 -33.49 21.01
CA GLN A 260 0.98 -33.43 19.67
C GLN A 260 0.84 -32.03 19.06
N GLY A 261 1.65 -31.72 18.03
CA GLY A 261 1.67 -30.39 17.41
C GLY A 261 0.31 -29.91 16.90
N GLU A 262 -0.57 -30.83 16.52
CA GLU A 262 -1.96 -30.52 16.14
C GLU A 262 -2.74 -29.86 17.28
N ASP A 263 -2.53 -30.30 18.53
CA ASP A 263 -3.26 -29.77 19.69
C ASP A 263 -2.86 -28.31 20.01
N VAL A 264 -1.61 -27.93 19.68
CA VAL A 264 -1.11 -26.55 19.81
C VAL A 264 -1.78 -25.65 18.76
N VAL A 265 -1.98 -26.15 17.55
CA VAL A 265 -2.59 -25.38 16.45
C VAL A 265 -4.11 -25.30 16.57
N ALA A 266 -4.75 -26.37 17.06
CA ALA A 266 -6.21 -26.46 17.17
C ALA A 266 -6.79 -25.57 18.28
N GLY A 267 -5.98 -25.16 19.27
CA GLY A 267 -6.40 -24.25 20.34
C GLY A 267 -7.45 -24.81 21.30
N ILE A 268 -7.71 -26.12 21.26
CA ILE A 268 -8.68 -26.82 22.14
C ILE A 268 -8.19 -26.80 23.60
N ARG A 269 -6.87 -26.84 23.80
CA ARG A 269 -6.22 -26.71 25.11
C ARG A 269 -5.51 -25.37 25.20
N THR A 270 -5.64 -24.70 26.34
CA THR A 270 -4.90 -23.47 26.62
C THR A 270 -3.40 -23.80 26.70
N PRO A 271 -2.57 -23.26 25.80
CA PRO A 271 -1.15 -23.53 25.80
C PRO A 271 -0.43 -22.75 26.89
N MET A 272 0.70 -23.28 27.34
CA MET A 272 1.60 -22.64 28.30
C MET A 272 2.61 -21.78 27.55
N THR A 273 3.09 -20.72 28.19
CA THR A 273 4.13 -19.86 27.60
C THR A 273 5.47 -20.61 27.51
N ILE A 274 6.30 -20.27 26.53
CA ILE A 274 7.62 -20.90 26.37
C ILE A 274 8.52 -20.72 27.60
N ALA A 275 8.36 -19.64 28.38
CA ALA A 275 9.09 -19.43 29.62
C ALA A 275 8.78 -20.50 30.68
N GLN A 276 7.54 -20.99 30.72
CA GLN A 276 7.11 -22.06 31.65
C GLN A 276 7.67 -23.44 31.25
N LEU A 277 8.25 -23.58 30.05
CA LEU A 277 8.97 -24.79 29.66
C LEU A 277 10.17 -25.02 30.60
N ARG A 278 10.77 -23.96 31.14
CA ARG A 278 11.85 -24.04 32.13
C ARG A 278 11.43 -24.75 33.42
N GLU A 279 10.18 -24.56 33.83
CA GLU A 279 9.63 -25.17 35.04
C GLU A 279 9.26 -26.64 34.80
N THR A 280 8.80 -26.97 33.59
CA THR A 280 8.30 -28.32 33.26
C THR A 280 9.42 -29.24 32.78
N PHE A 281 10.33 -28.76 31.93
CA PHE A 281 11.44 -29.50 31.33
C PHE A 281 12.73 -28.67 31.35
N PRO A 282 13.38 -28.48 32.51
CA PRO A 282 14.52 -27.55 32.65
C PRO A 282 15.69 -27.89 31.72
N ALA A 283 16.10 -29.16 31.63
CA ALA A 283 17.19 -29.58 30.75
C ALA A 283 16.87 -29.38 29.26
N ALA A 284 15.61 -29.64 28.86
CA ALA A 284 15.17 -29.42 27.49
C ALA A 284 15.07 -27.92 27.16
N TYR A 285 14.70 -27.07 28.12
CA TYR A 285 14.66 -25.62 27.96
C TYR A 285 16.06 -25.00 27.79
N GLU A 286 17.04 -25.45 28.57
CA GLU A 286 18.44 -25.01 28.42
C GLU A 286 18.97 -25.38 27.03
N GLN A 287 18.82 -26.66 26.64
CA GLN A 287 19.20 -27.10 25.30
C GLN A 287 18.45 -26.33 24.20
N PHE A 288 17.15 -26.09 24.37
CA PHE A 288 16.34 -25.35 23.40
C PHE A 288 16.81 -23.91 23.24
N THR A 289 17.21 -23.26 24.34
CA THR A 289 17.75 -21.90 24.33
C THR A 289 19.06 -21.84 23.54
N ASP A 290 19.99 -22.78 23.76
CA ASP A 290 21.24 -22.87 23.00
C ASP A 290 20.98 -23.09 21.51
N VAL A 291 20.02 -23.97 21.18
CA VAL A 291 19.63 -24.24 19.79
C VAL A 291 19.03 -23.00 19.15
N ALA A 292 18.15 -22.28 19.84
CA ALA A 292 17.54 -21.04 19.35
C ALA A 292 18.59 -19.97 19.06
N GLU A 293 19.58 -19.79 19.94
CA GLU A 293 20.70 -18.87 19.71
C GLU A 293 21.58 -19.29 18.54
N LEU A 294 21.91 -20.59 18.43
CA LEU A 294 22.72 -21.11 17.33
C LEU A 294 22.00 -20.91 15.98
N LEU A 295 20.70 -21.17 15.94
CA LEU A 295 19.88 -20.97 14.74
C LEU A 295 19.80 -19.51 14.34
N GLU A 296 19.58 -18.59 15.29
CA GLU A 296 19.59 -17.15 15.00
C GLU A 296 20.95 -16.68 14.49
N LYS A 297 22.05 -17.16 15.09
CA LYS A 297 23.43 -16.86 14.64
C LYS A 297 23.73 -17.41 13.25
N HIS A 298 23.35 -18.65 12.98
CA HIS A 298 23.60 -19.34 11.70
C HIS A 298 22.81 -18.70 10.55
N TYR A 299 21.52 -18.49 10.75
CA TYR A 299 20.66 -17.91 9.71
C TYR A 299 20.73 -16.38 9.65
N ARG A 300 21.39 -15.73 10.63
CA ARG A 300 21.51 -14.27 10.75
C ARG A 300 20.15 -13.57 10.63
N ASP A 301 19.11 -14.19 11.21
CA ASP A 301 17.73 -13.71 11.22
C ASP A 301 16.88 -14.46 12.25
N VAL A 302 15.76 -13.87 12.63
CA VAL A 302 14.83 -14.45 13.63
C VAL A 302 14.19 -15.71 13.09
N GLN A 303 14.20 -16.76 13.91
CA GLN A 303 13.68 -18.06 13.54
C GLN A 303 12.34 -18.36 14.22
N ASP A 304 11.45 -18.98 13.48
CA ASP A 304 10.24 -19.68 13.91
C ASP A 304 10.55 -21.17 13.95
N ILE A 305 10.44 -21.76 15.13
CA ILE A 305 11.00 -23.06 15.50
C ILE A 305 9.88 -23.95 16.04
N GLU A 306 9.76 -25.17 15.49
CA GLU A 306 8.88 -26.22 16.03
C GLU A 306 9.74 -27.29 16.72
N PHE A 307 9.33 -27.71 17.92
CA PHE A 307 10.06 -28.71 18.70
C PHE A 307 9.13 -29.68 19.44
N THR A 308 9.68 -30.83 19.82
CA THR A 308 9.02 -31.83 20.66
C THR A 308 9.99 -32.32 21.73
N VAL A 309 9.51 -32.47 22.96
CA VAL A 309 10.20 -33.16 24.04
C VAL A 309 9.56 -34.54 24.18
N GLU A 310 10.36 -35.59 23.98
CA GLU A 310 9.92 -36.98 24.16
C GLU A 310 10.71 -37.56 25.32
N ARG A 311 10.03 -37.90 26.43
CA ARG A 311 10.65 -38.45 27.65
C ARG A 311 11.86 -37.64 28.12
N GLY A 312 11.69 -36.32 28.23
CA GLY A 312 12.73 -35.37 28.61
C GLY A 312 13.77 -35.02 27.53
N LYS A 313 13.77 -35.70 26.36
CA LYS A 313 14.71 -35.42 25.27
C LYS A 313 14.14 -34.45 24.24
N LEU A 314 14.86 -33.36 23.97
CA LEU A 314 14.49 -32.37 22.94
C LEU A 314 14.74 -32.88 21.52
N TRP A 315 13.80 -32.59 20.63
CA TRP A 315 13.88 -32.83 19.20
C TRP A 315 13.41 -31.61 18.41
N MET A 316 14.19 -31.21 17.40
CA MET A 316 13.89 -30.10 16.51
C MET A 316 13.18 -30.59 15.26
N LEU A 317 11.99 -30.08 14.99
CA LEU A 317 11.13 -30.54 13.90
C LEU A 317 11.14 -29.61 12.70
N GLN A 318 11.35 -28.31 12.93
CA GLN A 318 11.33 -27.31 11.88
C GLN A 318 12.03 -26.03 12.35
N THR A 319 12.67 -25.34 11.40
CA THR A 319 13.07 -23.94 11.54
C THR A 319 12.76 -23.22 10.24
N ARG A 320 12.37 -21.96 10.33
CA ARG A 320 12.25 -21.04 9.18
C ARG A 320 12.39 -19.60 9.65
N THR A 321 12.65 -18.70 8.71
CA THR A 321 12.57 -17.26 8.97
C THR A 321 11.18 -16.88 9.49
N ALA A 322 11.14 -16.20 10.62
CA ALA A 322 9.89 -15.77 11.26
C ALA A 322 9.20 -14.67 10.44
N LYS A 323 7.88 -14.82 10.24
CA LYS A 323 7.01 -13.70 9.89
C LYS A 323 6.89 -12.77 11.09
N ARG A 324 6.79 -11.47 10.84
CA ARG A 324 6.87 -10.44 11.89
C ARG A 324 6.09 -9.18 11.50
N SER A 325 5.72 -8.37 12.48
CA SER A 325 5.12 -7.05 12.26
C SER A 325 6.15 -6.05 11.71
N ALA A 326 5.70 -4.92 11.18
CA ALA A 326 6.59 -3.83 10.77
C ALA A 326 7.48 -3.32 11.92
N LYS A 327 6.89 -3.14 13.10
CA LYS A 327 7.62 -2.74 14.31
C LYS A 327 8.71 -3.73 14.67
N ALA A 328 8.37 -5.01 14.67
CA ALA A 328 9.34 -6.07 14.94
C ALA A 328 10.42 -6.12 13.85
N ALA A 329 10.08 -5.99 12.57
CA ALA A 329 11.06 -5.99 11.47
C ALA A 329 12.14 -4.92 11.64
N VAL A 330 11.73 -3.68 11.91
CA VAL A 330 12.66 -2.55 12.13
C VAL A 330 13.51 -2.78 13.37
N LYS A 331 12.88 -3.09 14.51
CA LYS A 331 13.58 -3.31 15.77
C LYS A 331 14.60 -4.45 15.68
N ILE A 332 14.19 -5.60 15.13
CA ILE A 332 15.05 -6.77 14.96
C ILE A 332 16.25 -6.44 14.09
N ALA A 333 16.05 -5.78 12.94
CA ALA A 333 17.13 -5.45 12.02
C ALA A 333 18.16 -4.52 12.68
N VAL A 334 17.69 -3.51 13.41
CA VAL A 334 18.54 -2.55 14.13
C VAL A 334 19.28 -3.22 15.29
N ASP A 335 18.60 -4.03 16.10
CA ASP A 335 19.21 -4.73 17.23
C ASP A 335 20.26 -5.74 16.74
N MET A 336 19.96 -6.52 15.69
CA MET A 336 20.95 -7.45 15.10
C MET A 336 22.19 -6.73 14.55
N ALA A 337 22.03 -5.52 14.00
CA ALA A 337 23.17 -4.72 13.55
C ALA A 337 24.01 -4.21 14.73
N ARG A 338 23.35 -3.73 15.81
CA ARG A 338 24.02 -3.31 17.05
C ARG A 338 24.74 -4.46 17.74
N GLU A 339 24.18 -5.67 17.66
CA GLU A 339 24.76 -6.90 18.19
C GLU A 339 25.93 -7.43 17.33
N GLY A 340 26.17 -6.86 16.14
CA GLY A 340 27.19 -7.32 15.19
C GLY A 340 26.84 -8.62 14.48
N LEU A 341 25.58 -9.08 14.59
CA LEU A 341 25.11 -10.28 13.89
C LEU A 341 24.92 -10.02 12.39
N VAL A 342 24.58 -8.78 12.02
CA VAL A 342 24.42 -8.33 10.63
C VAL A 342 25.11 -6.98 10.44
N THR A 343 25.49 -6.63 9.21
CA THR A 343 25.97 -5.28 8.92
C THR A 343 24.81 -4.29 8.85
N LYS A 344 25.10 -2.98 8.93
CA LYS A 344 24.09 -1.94 8.69
C LYS A 344 23.42 -2.11 7.32
N GLN A 345 24.19 -2.41 6.28
CA GLN A 345 23.68 -2.61 4.92
C GLN A 345 22.72 -3.80 4.86
N GLU A 346 23.08 -4.93 5.47
CA GLU A 346 22.18 -6.08 5.51
C GLU A 346 20.93 -5.80 6.37
N ALA A 347 21.01 -4.97 7.41
CA ALA A 347 19.85 -4.56 8.21
C ALA A 347 18.87 -3.68 7.41
N ILE A 348 19.40 -2.73 6.63
CA ILE A 348 18.63 -1.90 5.71
C ILE A 348 17.84 -2.79 4.72
N LEU A 349 18.50 -3.77 4.10
CA LEU A 349 17.89 -4.68 3.12
C LEU A 349 16.85 -5.66 3.72
N ARG A 350 16.88 -5.91 5.03
CA ARG A 350 15.91 -6.78 5.72
C ARG A 350 14.57 -6.09 5.99
N VAL A 351 14.53 -4.76 6.01
CA VAL A 351 13.30 -4.00 6.24
C VAL A 351 12.70 -3.61 4.91
N GLU A 352 11.53 -4.15 4.59
CA GLU A 352 10.77 -3.74 3.40
C GLU A 352 10.20 -2.31 3.52
N PRO A 353 10.11 -1.53 2.42
CA PRO A 353 9.52 -0.19 2.44
C PRO A 353 8.08 -0.14 2.98
N MET A 354 7.30 -1.20 2.77
CA MET A 354 5.94 -1.32 3.30
C MET A 354 5.90 -1.34 4.84
N HIS A 355 6.94 -1.86 5.51
CA HIS A 355 7.01 -1.80 6.96
C HIS A 355 7.12 -0.36 7.47
N VAL A 356 7.85 0.50 6.75
CA VAL A 356 7.97 1.91 7.09
C VAL A 356 6.61 2.61 6.97
N VAL A 357 5.88 2.35 5.87
CA VAL A 357 4.51 2.86 5.69
C VAL A 357 3.62 2.48 6.88
N GLN A 358 3.63 1.21 7.27
CA GLN A 358 2.81 0.71 8.38
C GLN A 358 3.12 1.40 9.72
N LEU A 359 4.37 1.80 9.96
CA LEU A 359 4.78 2.51 11.18
C LEU A 359 4.40 3.99 11.19
N LEU A 360 4.11 4.57 10.03
CA LEU A 360 3.73 5.98 9.89
C LEU A 360 2.22 6.19 9.86
N LEU A 361 1.45 5.12 9.94
CA LEU A 361 -0.01 5.15 9.92
C LEU A 361 -0.59 4.82 11.29
N PRO A 362 -1.75 5.39 11.67
CA PRO A 362 -2.46 5.00 12.87
C PRO A 362 -2.67 3.49 12.91
N GLN A 363 -2.50 2.88 14.09
CA GLN A 363 -2.75 1.46 14.31
C GLN A 363 -3.75 1.24 15.44
N PHE A 364 -4.46 0.12 15.44
CA PHE A 364 -5.29 -0.23 16.60
C PHE A 364 -4.43 -0.66 17.79
N ASP A 365 -4.90 -0.40 19.00
CA ASP A 365 -4.38 -1.07 20.18
C ASP A 365 -4.64 -2.58 20.06
N GLU A 366 -3.58 -3.38 19.98
CA GLU A 366 -3.69 -4.83 19.76
C GLU A 366 -4.45 -5.56 20.89
N ARG A 367 -4.35 -5.08 22.15
CA ARG A 367 -5.12 -5.68 23.25
C ARG A 367 -6.61 -5.42 23.07
N ALA A 368 -6.99 -4.21 22.69
CA ALA A 368 -8.36 -3.84 22.40
C ALA A 368 -8.90 -4.57 21.15
N LYS A 369 -8.07 -4.76 20.13
CA LYS A 369 -8.42 -5.50 18.91
C LYS A 369 -8.67 -6.98 19.19
N VAL A 370 -7.79 -7.63 19.97
CA VAL A 370 -7.98 -9.02 20.42
C VAL A 370 -9.22 -9.13 21.33
N GLY A 371 -9.46 -8.15 22.21
CA GLY A 371 -10.68 -8.05 23.02
C GLY A 371 -11.95 -8.00 22.16
N ALA A 372 -11.98 -7.12 21.15
CA ALA A 372 -13.09 -6.98 20.21
C ALA A 372 -13.43 -8.30 19.49
N ARG A 373 -12.41 -9.08 19.09
CA ARG A 373 -12.61 -10.41 18.51
C ARG A 373 -13.28 -11.37 19.50
N LYS A 374 -12.83 -11.39 20.76
CA LYS A 374 -13.40 -12.27 21.80
C LYS A 374 -14.85 -11.89 22.16
N GLU A 375 -15.19 -10.61 22.08
CA GLU A 375 -16.54 -10.08 22.28
C GLU A 375 -17.47 -10.30 21.07
N GLY A 376 -16.97 -10.94 20.00
CA GLY A 376 -17.76 -11.18 18.80
C GLY A 376 -18.02 -9.92 17.97
N ARG A 377 -17.29 -8.82 18.17
CA ARG A 377 -17.43 -7.56 17.40
C ARG A 377 -16.74 -7.59 16.04
N TYR A 378 -16.03 -8.65 15.69
CA TYR A 378 -15.53 -8.85 14.34
C TYR A 378 -16.72 -8.99 13.36
N LEU A 379 -16.73 -8.18 12.30
CA LEU A 379 -17.78 -8.19 11.29
C LEU A 379 -17.33 -9.02 10.09
N THR A 380 -16.29 -8.57 9.40
CA THR A 380 -15.80 -9.21 8.18
C THR A 380 -14.37 -8.80 7.83
N ARG A 381 -13.89 -9.28 6.69
CA ARG A 381 -12.62 -8.92 6.08
C ARG A 381 -12.78 -8.71 4.58
N GLY A 382 -12.19 -7.63 4.06
CA GLY A 382 -12.01 -7.36 2.64
C GLY A 382 -10.54 -7.27 2.25
N LEU A 383 -10.29 -6.59 1.14
CA LEU A 383 -8.97 -6.27 0.63
C LEU A 383 -8.37 -5.10 1.41
N ASN A 384 -7.10 -5.23 1.79
CA ASN A 384 -6.30 -4.21 2.45
C ASN A 384 -5.82 -3.15 1.45
N ALA A 385 -6.74 -2.31 0.99
CA ALA A 385 -6.54 -1.36 -0.10
C ALA A 385 -5.59 -0.22 0.25
N SER A 386 -5.79 0.42 1.41
CA SER A 386 -4.89 1.46 1.92
C SER A 386 -4.60 1.20 3.40
N PRO A 387 -3.33 1.06 3.80
CA PRO A 387 -2.95 0.66 5.15
C PRO A 387 -3.37 1.67 6.23
N GLY A 388 -3.32 1.22 7.49
CA GLY A 388 -3.64 2.01 8.69
C GLY A 388 -4.96 1.60 9.34
N ALA A 389 -5.25 2.16 10.52
CA ALA A 389 -6.43 1.87 11.31
C ALA A 389 -7.29 3.12 11.48
N ALA A 390 -8.60 2.97 11.30
CA ALA A 390 -9.55 4.05 11.45
C ALA A 390 -10.76 3.58 12.25
N ALA A 391 -11.20 4.39 13.22
CA ALA A 391 -12.46 4.20 13.91
C ALA A 391 -13.28 5.47 13.84
N GLY A 392 -14.54 5.36 13.47
CA GLY A 392 -15.43 6.51 13.30
C GLY A 392 -16.90 6.11 13.18
N PHE A 393 -17.77 7.11 13.13
CA PHE A 393 -19.19 6.93 12.86
C PHE A 393 -19.40 6.53 11.40
N ALA A 394 -20.18 5.48 11.15
CA ALA A 394 -20.54 5.06 9.81
C ALA A 394 -21.48 6.09 9.17
N THR A 395 -21.14 6.53 7.97
CA THR A 395 -22.04 7.26 7.05
C THR A 395 -22.02 6.58 5.69
N PHE A 396 -23.09 6.78 4.93
CA PHE A 396 -23.29 6.20 3.61
C PHE A 396 -23.31 7.26 2.50
N ASP A 397 -23.10 8.51 2.89
CA ASP A 397 -23.24 9.71 2.08
C ASP A 397 -21.95 10.57 2.17
N PRO A 398 -21.37 10.98 1.03
CA PRO A 398 -20.11 11.73 1.03
C PRO A 398 -20.27 13.18 1.51
N ASP A 399 -21.40 13.84 1.27
CA ASP A 399 -21.66 15.21 1.73
C ASP A 399 -21.80 15.22 3.26
N GLU A 400 -22.46 14.19 3.81
CA GLU A 400 -22.51 13.98 5.25
C GLU A 400 -21.11 13.71 5.82
N ALA A 401 -20.29 12.90 5.14
CA ALA A 401 -18.91 12.64 5.57
C ALA A 401 -18.09 13.94 5.63
N GLU A 402 -18.26 14.84 4.66
CA GLU A 402 -17.67 16.18 4.71
C GLU A 402 -18.20 16.98 5.89
N SER A 403 -19.51 17.16 6.04
CA SER A 403 -20.04 18.02 7.11
C SER A 403 -19.68 17.48 8.50
N MET A 404 -19.77 16.17 8.71
CA MET A 404 -19.38 15.56 9.98
C MET A 404 -17.88 15.67 10.23
N GLY A 405 -17.04 15.46 9.21
CA GLY A 405 -15.58 15.48 9.35
C GLY A 405 -15.00 16.88 9.45
N ARG A 406 -15.45 17.81 8.61
CA ARG A 406 -14.99 19.19 8.48
C ARG A 406 -15.64 20.12 9.49
N ASP A 407 -16.97 20.20 9.48
CA ASP A 407 -17.70 21.20 10.28
C ASP A 407 -17.81 20.76 11.75
N GLN A 408 -18.20 19.50 11.95
CA GLN A 408 -18.45 18.96 13.30
C GLN A 408 -17.20 18.33 13.93
N LYS A 409 -16.12 18.15 13.16
CA LYS A 409 -14.85 17.53 13.59
C LYS A 409 -15.04 16.14 14.22
N ARG A 410 -15.99 15.36 13.72
CA ARG A 410 -16.24 13.98 14.16
C ARG A 410 -15.43 13.00 13.32
N PRO A 411 -14.93 11.89 13.91
CA PRO A 411 -14.29 10.84 13.14
C PRO A 411 -15.36 10.03 12.39
N VAL A 412 -15.23 9.91 11.07
CA VAL A 412 -16.23 9.29 10.20
C VAL A 412 -15.61 8.15 9.38
N ILE A 413 -16.36 7.05 9.21
CA ILE A 413 -16.06 6.01 8.24
C ILE A 413 -17.08 6.11 7.11
N LEU A 414 -16.61 6.44 5.90
CA LEU A 414 -17.46 6.48 4.72
C LEU A 414 -17.64 5.05 4.19
N VAL A 415 -18.87 4.56 4.22
CA VAL A 415 -19.26 3.22 3.76
C VAL A 415 -20.01 3.34 2.44
N ARG A 416 -19.48 2.72 1.39
CA ARG A 416 -20.10 2.76 0.05
C ARG A 416 -20.18 1.38 -0.57
N LEU A 417 -21.06 1.21 -1.55
CA LEU A 417 -21.03 0.03 -2.41
C LEU A 417 -19.71 0.04 -3.21
N GLU A 418 -19.43 1.17 -3.84
CA GLU A 418 -18.19 1.56 -4.52
C GLU A 418 -18.09 3.08 -4.48
N THR A 419 -16.89 3.66 -4.62
CA THR A 419 -16.72 5.11 -4.66
C THR A 419 -16.52 5.63 -6.08
N SER A 420 -16.94 6.87 -6.35
CA SER A 420 -16.68 7.61 -7.59
C SER A 420 -15.90 8.91 -7.33
N PRO A 421 -15.41 9.61 -8.38
CA PRO A 421 -14.78 10.92 -8.22
C PRO A 421 -15.63 11.97 -7.50
N ASP A 422 -16.96 11.84 -7.54
CA ASP A 422 -17.85 12.74 -6.83
C ASP A 422 -17.76 12.54 -5.31
N ASP A 423 -17.34 11.35 -4.81
CA ASP A 423 -17.22 11.09 -3.38
C ASP A 423 -15.93 11.69 -2.75
N VAL A 424 -15.04 12.31 -3.54
CA VAL A 424 -13.70 12.74 -3.09
C VAL A 424 -13.75 13.74 -1.93
N HIS A 425 -14.69 14.69 -1.95
CA HIS A 425 -14.87 15.67 -0.88
C HIS A 425 -15.17 14.96 0.47
N GLY A 426 -16.06 13.96 0.46
CA GLY A 426 -16.32 13.12 1.62
C GLY A 426 -15.13 12.27 2.04
N ILE A 427 -14.39 11.69 1.09
CA ILE A 427 -13.17 10.90 1.38
C ILE A 427 -12.11 11.75 2.06
N LEU A 428 -11.87 12.98 1.60
CA LEU A 428 -10.87 13.90 2.18
C LEU A 428 -11.11 14.19 3.66
N HIS A 429 -12.36 14.13 4.09
CA HIS A 429 -12.79 14.42 5.46
C HIS A 429 -13.15 13.17 6.27
N ALA A 430 -13.15 11.98 5.64
CA ALA A 430 -13.30 10.71 6.33
C ALA A 430 -12.01 10.28 7.03
N LYS A 431 -12.15 9.58 8.17
CA LYS A 431 -11.02 8.91 8.83
C LYS A 431 -10.67 7.59 8.16
N GLY A 432 -11.60 6.98 7.44
CA GLY A 432 -11.39 5.75 6.71
C GLY A 432 -12.54 5.47 5.74
N VAL A 433 -12.28 4.62 4.75
CA VAL A 433 -13.26 4.26 3.71
C VAL A 433 -13.45 2.74 3.68
N LEU A 434 -14.70 2.31 3.65
CA LEU A 434 -15.09 0.91 3.54
C LEU A 434 -15.96 0.71 2.30
N THR A 435 -15.58 -0.19 1.40
CA THR A 435 -16.40 -0.52 0.23
C THR A 435 -16.78 -1.99 0.14
N ALA A 436 -18.03 -2.26 -0.24
CA ALA A 436 -18.50 -3.62 -0.48
C ALA A 436 -17.90 -4.23 -1.75
N ARG A 437 -17.70 -3.41 -2.79
CA ARG A 437 -17.08 -3.77 -4.07
C ARG A 437 -15.79 -2.98 -4.29
N GLY A 438 -14.96 -3.45 -5.22
CA GLY A 438 -13.73 -2.78 -5.62
C GLY A 438 -12.45 -3.49 -5.17
N GLY A 439 -11.52 -3.66 -6.10
CA GLY A 439 -10.21 -4.26 -5.85
C GLY A 439 -9.23 -3.32 -5.14
N ALA A 440 -7.99 -3.78 -4.92
CA ALA A 440 -6.88 -3.00 -4.37
C ALA A 440 -6.46 -1.79 -5.25
N THR A 441 -7.09 -1.63 -6.40
CA THR A 441 -6.83 -0.59 -7.40
C THR A 441 -8.12 0.15 -7.79
N SER A 442 -9.22 -0.10 -7.08
CA SER A 442 -10.47 0.68 -7.21
C SER A 442 -10.27 2.15 -6.91
N HIS A 443 -11.19 3.02 -7.35
CA HIS A 443 -11.18 4.46 -7.06
C HIS A 443 -10.93 4.74 -5.57
N ALA A 444 -11.66 4.06 -4.67
CA ALA A 444 -11.48 4.14 -3.22
C ALA A 444 -10.03 3.83 -2.83
N ALA A 445 -9.48 2.72 -3.33
CA ALA A 445 -8.13 2.27 -3.02
C ALA A 445 -7.05 3.24 -3.52
N VAL A 446 -7.22 3.81 -4.72
CA VAL A 446 -6.25 4.75 -5.32
C VAL A 446 -6.25 6.07 -4.56
N VAL A 447 -7.43 6.68 -4.39
CA VAL A 447 -7.58 7.98 -3.74
C VAL A 447 -7.11 7.91 -2.29
N THR A 448 -7.58 6.92 -1.52
CA THR A 448 -7.22 6.79 -0.11
C THR A 448 -5.73 6.48 0.09
N ARG A 449 -5.10 5.73 -0.81
CA ARG A 449 -3.64 5.48 -0.76
C ARG A 449 -2.82 6.72 -1.11
N GLY A 450 -3.31 7.57 -2.01
CA GLY A 450 -2.71 8.88 -2.30
C GLY A 450 -2.75 9.80 -1.07
N LEU A 451 -3.87 9.77 -0.35
CA LEU A 451 -4.14 10.61 0.82
C LEU A 451 -3.62 10.03 2.15
N GLY A 452 -3.20 8.77 2.19
CA GLY A 452 -2.81 8.08 3.42
C GLY A 452 -3.97 7.78 4.36
N ILE A 453 -5.19 7.65 3.82
CA ILE A 453 -6.40 7.33 4.55
C ILE A 453 -6.58 5.80 4.59
N PRO A 454 -6.83 5.17 5.74
CA PRO A 454 -7.12 3.74 5.83
C PRO A 454 -8.32 3.33 4.97
N CYS A 455 -8.17 2.27 4.19
CA CYS A 455 -9.23 1.78 3.32
C CYS A 455 -9.29 0.26 3.24
N VAL A 456 -10.50 -0.28 3.38
CA VAL A 456 -10.82 -1.67 3.13
C VAL A 456 -11.81 -1.74 1.98
N THR A 457 -11.48 -2.43 0.90
CA THR A 457 -12.35 -2.54 -0.29
C THR A 457 -12.74 -3.98 -0.57
N GLY A 458 -13.75 -4.19 -1.40
CA GLY A 458 -14.12 -5.54 -1.85
C GLY A 458 -14.59 -6.44 -0.72
N CYS A 459 -15.24 -5.88 0.29
CA CYS A 459 -15.91 -6.64 1.34
C CYS A 459 -17.22 -7.24 0.79
N GLU A 460 -17.14 -8.27 -0.05
CA GLU A 460 -18.31 -8.87 -0.73
C GLU A 460 -19.39 -9.39 0.22
N SER A 461 -19.03 -9.68 1.48
CA SER A 461 -19.95 -10.06 2.54
C SER A 461 -20.84 -8.91 3.07
N ILE A 462 -20.51 -7.66 2.72
CA ILE A 462 -21.26 -6.47 3.11
C ILE A 462 -22.34 -6.20 2.08
N SER A 463 -23.59 -6.11 2.53
CA SER A 463 -24.71 -5.57 1.75
C SER A 463 -25.03 -4.18 2.24
N VAL A 464 -24.83 -3.16 1.41
CA VAL A 464 -25.14 -1.75 1.72
C VAL A 464 -26.55 -1.42 1.25
N ASP A 465 -27.34 -0.78 2.10
CA ASP A 465 -28.69 -0.30 1.84
C ASP A 465 -28.73 1.21 2.11
N TYR A 466 -28.80 1.99 1.04
CA TYR A 466 -28.78 3.46 1.12
C TYR A 466 -30.11 4.04 1.61
N ASP A 467 -31.24 3.41 1.28
CA ASP A 467 -32.57 3.89 1.68
C ASP A 467 -32.76 3.76 3.20
N ALA A 468 -32.28 2.66 3.77
CA ALA A 468 -32.28 2.43 5.22
C ALA A 468 -31.01 2.98 5.92
N ALA A 469 -30.06 3.56 5.18
CA ALA A 469 -28.79 4.06 5.66
C ALA A 469 -28.07 3.09 6.62
N GLN A 470 -27.86 1.85 6.15
CA GLN A 470 -27.26 0.76 6.93
C GLN A 470 -26.43 -0.18 6.05
N PHE A 471 -25.57 -0.99 6.67
CA PHE A 471 -25.02 -2.17 6.02
C PHE A 471 -25.19 -3.42 6.87
N ARG A 472 -25.28 -4.57 6.21
CA ARG A 472 -25.46 -5.88 6.84
C ARG A 472 -24.30 -6.82 6.52
N VAL A 473 -23.89 -7.59 7.53
CA VAL A 473 -22.95 -8.72 7.41
C VAL A 473 -23.54 -9.92 8.13
N GLY A 474 -24.03 -10.91 7.37
CA GLY A 474 -24.78 -12.03 7.94
C GLY A 474 -26.02 -11.54 8.69
N GLU A 475 -26.10 -11.82 9.99
CA GLU A 475 -27.20 -11.38 10.88
C GLU A 475 -26.95 -10.00 11.53
N LYS A 476 -25.73 -9.45 11.43
CA LYS A 476 -25.37 -8.18 12.06
C LYS A 476 -25.69 -6.99 11.16
N ILE A 477 -26.23 -5.94 11.76
CA ILE A 477 -26.63 -4.70 11.07
C ILE A 477 -25.91 -3.53 11.74
N VAL A 478 -25.32 -2.66 10.94
CA VAL A 478 -24.70 -1.40 11.37
C VAL A 478 -25.45 -0.25 10.71
N HIS A 479 -25.95 0.68 11.51
CA HIS A 479 -26.74 1.82 11.05
C HIS A 479 -25.86 3.06 10.92
N ARG A 480 -26.37 4.06 10.19
CA ARG A 480 -25.81 5.40 10.15
C ARG A 480 -25.64 5.94 11.57
N GLY A 481 -24.45 6.45 11.88
CA GLY A 481 -24.11 6.96 13.20
C GLY A 481 -23.67 5.91 14.22
N ASP A 482 -23.64 4.62 13.87
CA ASP A 482 -22.96 3.61 14.68
C ASP A 482 -21.45 3.70 14.49
N PHE A 483 -20.67 3.31 15.50
CA PHE A 483 -19.22 3.27 15.37
C PHE A 483 -18.78 2.02 14.61
N VAL A 484 -17.87 2.20 13.66
CA VAL A 484 -17.19 1.13 12.94
C VAL A 484 -15.68 1.35 13.02
N SER A 485 -14.94 0.26 13.14
CA SER A 485 -13.48 0.27 13.13
C SER A 485 -12.97 -0.57 11.96
N ILE A 486 -12.17 0.01 11.08
CA ILE A 486 -11.55 -0.65 9.93
C ILE A 486 -10.03 -0.69 10.07
N ASP A 487 -9.45 -1.84 9.75
CA ASP A 487 -8.00 -2.01 9.64
C ASP A 487 -7.66 -2.18 8.16
N GLY A 488 -7.26 -1.08 7.54
CA GLY A 488 -6.80 -1.05 6.16
C GLY A 488 -5.49 -1.79 5.92
N SER A 489 -4.75 -2.21 6.96
CA SER A 489 -3.53 -3.02 6.83
C SER A 489 -3.84 -4.50 6.69
N THR A 490 -4.81 -5.00 7.47
CA THR A 490 -5.21 -6.42 7.48
C THR A 490 -6.45 -6.70 6.64
N GLY A 491 -7.22 -5.66 6.32
CA GLY A 491 -8.52 -5.72 5.64
C GLY A 491 -9.69 -5.99 6.58
N GLU A 492 -9.49 -5.96 7.91
CA GLU A 492 -10.52 -6.34 8.88
C GLU A 492 -11.49 -5.21 9.21
N VAL A 493 -12.74 -5.56 9.51
CA VAL A 493 -13.82 -4.65 9.86
C VAL A 493 -14.45 -5.11 11.16
N PHE A 494 -14.64 -4.18 12.10
CA PHE A 494 -15.18 -4.43 13.44
C PHE A 494 -16.32 -3.46 13.75
N GLU A 495 -17.27 -3.97 14.53
CA GLU A 495 -18.34 -3.22 15.15
C GLU A 495 -17.83 -2.45 16.37
N GLY A 496 -18.32 -1.23 16.53
CA GLY A 496 -17.94 -0.35 17.62
C GLY A 496 -16.57 0.28 17.45
N ARG A 497 -16.13 0.98 18.51
CA ARG A 497 -14.86 1.70 18.53
C ARG A 497 -13.73 0.80 19.03
N ILE A 498 -12.64 0.75 18.27
CA ILE A 498 -11.35 0.25 18.73
C ILE A 498 -10.40 1.46 18.83
N PRO A 499 -9.75 1.69 19.98
CA PRO A 499 -8.81 2.79 20.13
C PRO A 499 -7.67 2.70 19.10
N THR A 500 -7.43 3.81 18.41
CA THR A 500 -6.27 3.99 17.54
C THR A 500 -5.14 4.67 18.31
N ILE A 501 -3.90 4.27 18.00
CA ILE A 501 -2.67 4.89 18.47
C ILE A 501 -2.08 5.62 17.27
N ASP A 502 -2.00 6.95 17.38
CA ASP A 502 -1.34 7.75 16.36
C ASP A 502 0.17 7.54 16.44
N PRO A 503 0.85 7.33 15.30
CA PRO A 503 2.28 7.11 15.27
C PRO A 503 3.01 8.40 15.56
N ASP A 504 4.00 8.32 16.45
CA ASP A 504 4.89 9.43 16.76
C ASP A 504 6.27 9.13 16.19
N PHE A 505 6.53 9.61 14.98
CA PHE A 505 7.81 9.42 14.30
C PHE A 505 9.00 9.89 15.14
N THR A 506 8.81 10.90 16.01
CA THR A 506 9.88 11.41 16.86
C THR A 506 10.28 10.41 17.96
N LYS A 507 9.37 9.52 18.36
CA LYS A 507 9.60 8.48 19.36
C LYS A 507 10.06 7.14 18.78
N GLU A 508 9.99 6.97 17.45
CA GLU A 508 10.43 5.76 16.75
C GLU A 508 11.97 5.72 16.56
N ALA A 509 12.70 5.55 17.67
CA ALA A 509 14.16 5.61 17.70
C ALA A 509 14.86 4.59 16.78
N ASP A 510 14.33 3.38 16.68
CA ASP A 510 14.90 2.32 15.83
C ASP A 510 14.65 2.63 14.34
N LEU A 511 13.47 3.15 13.97
CA LEU A 511 13.20 3.59 12.60
C LEU A 511 14.11 4.75 12.21
N GLN A 512 14.30 5.74 13.08
CA GLN A 512 15.23 6.84 12.82
C GLN A 512 16.68 6.37 12.70
N ALA A 513 17.11 5.39 13.49
CA ALA A 513 18.44 4.80 13.36
C ALA A 513 18.61 4.12 11.99
N LEU A 514 17.64 3.30 11.59
CA LEU A 514 17.62 2.63 10.29
C LEU A 514 17.66 3.64 9.13
N LEU A 515 16.82 4.68 9.18
CA LEU A 515 16.75 5.69 8.13
C LEU A 515 18.02 6.56 8.06
N ARG A 516 18.70 6.79 9.18
CA ARG A 516 20.04 7.43 9.16
C ARG A 516 21.06 6.56 8.45
N TRP A 517 21.06 5.25 8.70
CA TRP A 517 21.93 4.33 7.94
C TRP A 517 21.55 4.29 6.45
N ALA A 518 20.25 4.36 6.13
CA ALA A 518 19.80 4.47 4.74
C ALA A 518 20.29 5.77 4.07
N ASP A 519 20.31 6.89 4.80
CA ASP A 519 20.85 8.16 4.30
C ASP A 519 22.37 8.12 4.08
N GLU A 520 23.12 7.43 4.95
CA GLU A 520 24.56 7.20 4.80
C GLU A 520 24.86 6.42 3.51
N GLU A 521 23.97 5.49 3.13
CA GLU A 521 24.16 4.65 1.96
C GLU A 521 23.64 5.29 0.67
N ARG A 522 22.41 5.80 0.62
CA ARG A 522 21.76 6.19 -0.64
C ARG A 522 22.50 7.27 -1.43
N ARG A 523 22.43 7.16 -2.77
CA ARG A 523 22.94 8.19 -3.70
C ARG A 523 21.88 9.24 -4.04
N LEU A 524 20.66 8.80 -4.34
CA LEU A 524 19.56 9.70 -4.67
C LEU A 524 19.21 10.57 -3.47
N GLN A 525 19.02 11.87 -3.70
CA GLN A 525 18.36 12.72 -2.73
C GLN A 525 16.86 12.42 -2.67
N VAL A 526 16.24 12.67 -1.52
CA VAL A 526 14.79 12.49 -1.35
C VAL A 526 14.18 13.82 -0.94
N TRP A 527 13.35 14.37 -1.81
CA TRP A 527 12.66 15.64 -1.66
C TRP A 527 11.16 15.39 -1.46
N ALA A 528 10.41 16.45 -1.19
CA ALA A 528 8.97 16.37 -1.00
C ALA A 528 8.18 17.14 -2.05
N ASN A 529 6.98 16.66 -2.34
CA ASN A 529 5.92 17.43 -3.00
C ASN A 529 5.08 18.04 -1.88
N ALA A 530 5.14 19.35 -1.70
CA ALA A 530 4.41 20.04 -0.63
C ALA A 530 4.04 21.45 -1.08
N ASP A 531 2.75 21.75 -0.95
CA ASP A 531 2.14 22.97 -1.49
C ASP A 531 1.73 23.95 -0.37
N TYR A 532 1.92 23.54 0.90
CA TYR A 532 1.59 24.32 2.09
C TYR A 532 2.74 24.33 3.10
N PRO A 533 2.90 25.39 3.92
CA PRO A 533 3.95 25.49 4.93
C PRO A 533 3.98 24.29 5.90
N ARG A 534 2.81 23.85 6.38
CA ARG A 534 2.67 22.69 7.29
C ARG A 534 3.19 21.40 6.68
N ASP A 535 3.04 21.22 5.37
CA ASP A 535 3.44 20.00 4.67
C ASP A 535 4.95 20.02 4.40
N ALA A 536 5.50 21.21 4.12
CA ALA A 536 6.95 21.42 4.05
C ALA A 536 7.64 21.15 5.40
N GLU A 537 7.10 21.65 6.51
CA GLU A 537 7.61 21.37 7.86
C GLU A 537 7.60 19.87 8.17
N ARG A 538 6.47 19.20 7.91
CA ARG A 538 6.33 17.75 8.11
C ARG A 538 7.30 16.96 7.23
N ALA A 539 7.44 17.33 5.96
CA ALA A 539 8.39 16.69 5.05
C ALA A 539 9.83 16.80 5.56
N ARG A 540 10.22 17.98 6.06
CA ARG A 540 11.54 18.21 6.65
C ARG A 540 11.77 17.34 7.88
N GLN A 541 10.77 17.20 8.75
CA GLN A 541 10.83 16.30 9.92
C GLN A 541 11.06 14.83 9.50
N PHE A 542 10.48 14.40 8.37
CA PHE A 542 10.71 13.08 7.79
C PHE A 542 12.03 12.92 7.03
N GLY A 543 12.85 13.97 6.98
CA GLY A 543 14.18 13.95 6.37
C GLY A 543 14.22 14.35 4.89
N ALA A 544 13.21 15.06 4.39
CA ALA A 544 13.25 15.62 3.04
C ALA A 544 14.40 16.63 2.92
N GLN A 545 15.11 16.59 1.79
CA GLN A 545 16.27 17.45 1.50
C GLN A 545 15.94 18.64 0.60
N GLY A 546 14.66 18.93 0.41
CA GLY A 546 14.13 20.00 -0.42
C GLY A 546 12.68 19.74 -0.81
N ILE A 547 12.10 20.67 -1.56
CA ILE A 547 10.80 20.51 -2.22
C ILE A 547 11.05 20.35 -3.72
N GLY A 548 10.63 19.24 -4.30
CA GLY A 548 10.78 18.96 -5.73
C GLY A 548 9.56 19.33 -6.57
N LEU A 549 8.45 19.66 -5.91
CA LEU A 549 7.24 20.16 -6.52
C LEU A 549 6.37 20.88 -5.49
N ASP A 550 6.30 22.20 -5.60
CA ASP A 550 5.28 23.05 -5.00
C ASP A 550 4.30 23.49 -6.10
N ARG A 551 3.03 23.08 -5.97
CA ARG A 551 1.95 23.30 -6.94
C ARG A 551 1.17 24.58 -6.61
N THR A 552 1.43 25.61 -7.40
CA THR A 552 0.79 26.91 -7.19
C THR A 552 -0.70 26.94 -7.48
N GLU A 553 -1.25 26.00 -8.27
CA GLU A 553 -2.69 25.88 -8.50
C GLU A 553 -3.50 25.66 -7.22
N HIS A 554 -2.97 24.94 -6.23
CA HIS A 554 -3.65 24.76 -4.94
C HIS A 554 -3.79 26.09 -4.19
N MET A 555 -2.80 26.97 -4.33
CA MET A 555 -2.85 28.33 -3.77
C MET A 555 -3.87 29.23 -4.48
N PHE A 556 -4.32 28.89 -5.69
CA PHE A 556 -5.41 29.62 -6.36
C PHE A 556 -6.79 29.06 -6.00
N MET A 557 -6.87 27.77 -5.61
CA MET A 557 -8.12 27.07 -5.31
C MET A 557 -8.64 27.29 -3.88
N GLU A 558 -7.89 27.98 -3.02
CA GLU A 558 -8.34 28.30 -1.66
C GLU A 558 -9.65 29.11 -1.68
N THR A 559 -10.58 28.76 -0.79
CA THR A 559 -11.95 29.27 -0.83
C THR A 559 -12.04 30.80 -0.73
N ASP A 560 -11.11 31.42 0.00
CA ASP A 560 -11.02 32.88 0.15
C ASP A 560 -10.41 33.60 -1.07
N ARG A 561 -9.94 32.85 -2.08
CA ARG A 561 -9.27 33.35 -3.28
C ARG A 561 -10.08 33.15 -4.55
N LEU A 562 -10.99 32.18 -4.58
CA LEU A 562 -11.77 31.80 -5.75
C LEU A 562 -12.50 33.00 -6.40
N ASP A 563 -13.12 33.88 -5.62
CA ASP A 563 -13.80 35.06 -6.16
C ASP A 563 -12.85 36.01 -6.92
N ILE A 564 -11.62 36.15 -6.43
CA ILE A 564 -10.59 36.97 -7.07
C ILE A 564 -10.09 36.29 -8.35
N VAL A 565 -9.96 34.95 -8.33
CA VAL A 565 -9.58 34.14 -9.49
C VAL A 565 -10.66 34.18 -10.57
N HIS A 566 -11.94 34.05 -10.21
CA HIS A 566 -13.06 34.18 -11.14
C HIS A 566 -13.03 35.55 -11.83
N GLU A 567 -12.88 36.62 -11.07
CA GLU A 567 -12.82 37.98 -11.60
C GLU A 567 -11.63 38.19 -12.54
N MET A 568 -10.45 37.65 -12.17
CA MET A 568 -9.27 37.62 -13.03
C MET A 568 -9.56 36.92 -14.37
N ILE A 569 -10.17 35.72 -14.34
CA ILE A 569 -10.46 34.93 -15.54
C ILE A 569 -11.47 35.63 -16.45
N LEU A 570 -12.52 36.21 -15.88
CA LEU A 570 -13.56 36.91 -16.65
C LEU A 570 -13.03 38.19 -17.33
N ALA A 571 -12.10 38.90 -16.67
CA ALA A 571 -11.54 40.14 -17.21
C ALA A 571 -10.45 39.91 -18.28
N ALA A 572 -9.71 38.80 -18.20
CA ALA A 572 -8.49 38.57 -18.99
C ALA A 572 -8.68 38.64 -20.53
N PRO A 573 -9.69 37.97 -21.16
CA PRO A 573 -9.84 37.98 -22.61
C PRO A 573 -10.13 39.38 -23.17
N ASN A 574 -11.02 40.11 -22.50
CA ASN A 574 -11.39 41.47 -22.89
C ASN A 574 -10.24 42.45 -22.66
N TYR A 575 -9.54 42.33 -21.53
CA TYR A 575 -8.35 43.12 -21.25
C TYR A 575 -7.31 42.99 -22.37
N ARG A 576 -6.97 41.76 -22.78
CA ARG A 576 -6.00 41.56 -23.87
C ARG A 576 -6.49 42.12 -25.20
N ARG A 577 -7.76 41.88 -25.56
CA ARG A 577 -8.33 42.39 -26.82
C ARG A 577 -8.22 43.91 -26.89
N VAL A 578 -8.71 44.60 -25.85
CA VAL A 578 -8.70 46.07 -25.80
C VAL A 578 -7.28 46.62 -25.68
N SER A 579 -6.41 45.98 -24.90
CA SER A 579 -5.00 46.38 -24.75
C SER A 579 -4.22 46.27 -26.08
N ARG A 580 -4.44 45.20 -26.85
CA ARG A 580 -3.86 45.05 -28.20
C ARG A 580 -4.39 46.08 -29.19
N GLU A 581 -5.71 46.30 -29.21
CA GLU A 581 -6.33 47.34 -30.05
C GLU A 581 -5.76 48.72 -29.70
N MET A 582 -5.66 49.04 -28.42
CA MET A 582 -5.06 50.29 -27.94
C MET A 582 -3.60 50.46 -28.36
N ARG A 583 -2.79 49.40 -28.28
CA ARG A 583 -1.37 49.45 -28.70
C ARG A 583 -1.24 49.65 -30.21
N ALA A 584 -2.07 48.95 -31.00
CA ALA A 584 -2.10 49.09 -32.45
C ALA A 584 -2.54 50.51 -32.87
N LEU A 585 -3.62 51.03 -32.27
CA LEU A 585 -4.10 52.39 -32.53
C LEU A 585 -3.05 53.44 -32.17
N LYS A 586 -2.38 53.31 -31.02
CA LYS A 586 -1.30 54.22 -30.60
C LYS A 586 -0.12 54.21 -31.58
N SER A 587 0.30 53.04 -32.05
CA SER A 587 1.36 52.93 -33.07
C SER A 587 0.94 53.49 -34.43
N GLU A 588 -0.32 53.31 -34.82
CA GLU A 588 -0.84 53.88 -36.07
C GLU A 588 -0.95 55.42 -36.01
N ILE A 589 -1.29 55.97 -34.84
CA ILE A 589 -1.31 57.43 -34.59
C ILE A 589 0.08 58.05 -34.81
N GLU A 590 1.17 57.37 -34.43
CA GLU A 590 2.53 57.87 -34.60
C GLU A 590 2.92 58.06 -36.08
N THR A 591 2.23 57.36 -37.00
CA THR A 591 2.53 57.37 -38.44
C THR A 591 1.44 58.01 -39.32
N ALA A 592 0.31 58.42 -38.73
CA ALA A 592 -0.86 58.93 -39.43
C ALA A 592 -0.85 60.46 -39.68
N LYS A 593 -1.41 60.90 -40.81
CA LYS A 593 -1.66 62.32 -41.16
C LYS A 593 -2.93 62.87 -40.47
N ASP A 594 -3.08 64.20 -40.43
CA ASP A 594 -3.99 64.94 -39.54
C ASP A 594 -5.44 64.41 -39.45
N GLU A 595 -6.14 64.18 -40.56
CA GLU A 595 -7.54 63.69 -40.51
C GLU A 595 -7.67 62.26 -39.97
N LYS A 596 -6.76 61.36 -40.37
CA LYS A 596 -6.74 59.98 -39.89
C LYS A 596 -6.30 59.92 -38.42
N ARG A 597 -5.40 60.82 -38.02
CA ARG A 597 -4.92 60.96 -36.64
C ARG A 597 -6.03 61.40 -35.69
N ASP A 598 -6.89 62.34 -36.09
CA ASP A 598 -8.02 62.79 -35.26
C ASP A 598 -9.06 61.67 -35.06
N ALA A 599 -9.37 60.91 -36.11
CA ALA A 599 -10.27 59.76 -36.02
C ALA A 599 -9.74 58.64 -35.10
N LEU A 600 -8.45 58.31 -35.23
CA LEU A 600 -7.79 57.32 -34.38
C LEU A 600 -7.72 57.80 -32.91
N SER A 601 -7.46 59.08 -32.68
CA SER A 601 -7.39 59.66 -31.33
C SER A 601 -8.74 59.61 -30.61
N LYS A 602 -9.85 59.85 -31.33
CA LYS A 602 -11.21 59.68 -30.77
C LYS A 602 -11.51 58.24 -30.38
N ARG A 603 -11.06 57.27 -31.20
CA ARG A 603 -11.19 55.83 -30.90
C ARG A 603 -10.41 55.45 -29.64
N VAL A 604 -9.19 55.97 -29.47
CA VAL A 604 -8.37 55.78 -28.26
C VAL A 604 -9.08 56.35 -27.03
N ALA A 605 -9.62 57.57 -27.11
CA ALA A 605 -10.33 58.21 -25.99
C ALA A 605 -11.58 57.41 -25.52
N LEU A 606 -12.25 56.69 -26.44
CA LEU A 606 -13.38 55.81 -26.11
C LEU A 606 -12.94 54.52 -25.41
N LEU A 607 -11.80 53.94 -25.80
CA LEU A 607 -11.30 52.69 -25.26
C LEU A 607 -10.49 52.84 -23.97
N GLU A 608 -9.95 54.04 -23.71
CA GLU A 608 -9.15 54.34 -22.51
C GLU A 608 -9.89 54.07 -21.18
N PRO A 609 -11.13 54.55 -20.94
CA PRO A 609 -11.86 54.22 -19.71
C PRO A 609 -12.20 52.73 -19.60
N VAL A 610 -12.49 52.05 -20.73
CA VAL A 610 -12.76 50.61 -20.76
C VAL A 610 -11.51 49.82 -20.38
N LEU A 611 -10.35 50.20 -20.93
CA LEU A 611 -9.07 49.60 -20.57
C LEU A 611 -8.73 49.85 -19.11
N GLY A 612 -9.00 51.05 -18.58
CA GLY A 612 -8.80 51.39 -17.18
C GLY A 612 -9.61 50.50 -16.23
N ASP A 613 -10.88 50.25 -16.55
CA ASP A 613 -11.73 49.35 -15.77
C ASP A 613 -11.24 47.89 -15.84
N LEU A 614 -11.01 47.38 -17.06
CA LEU A 614 -10.48 46.03 -17.27
C LEU A 614 -9.10 45.84 -16.60
N SER A 615 -8.26 46.88 -16.58
CA SER A 615 -6.97 46.85 -15.90
C SER A 615 -7.13 46.72 -14.39
N ARG A 616 -8.06 47.45 -13.76
CA ARG A 616 -8.35 47.29 -12.33
C ARG A 616 -8.87 45.90 -12.01
N ARG A 617 -9.75 45.37 -12.85
CA ARG A 617 -10.37 44.04 -12.66
C ARG A 617 -9.36 42.92 -12.88
N TYR A 618 -8.54 42.98 -13.93
CA TYR A 618 -7.55 41.94 -14.24
C TYR A 618 -6.26 42.10 -13.45
N LEU A 619 -5.50 43.19 -13.66
CA LEU A 619 -4.21 43.40 -13.00
C LEU A 619 -4.36 43.62 -11.49
N GLY A 620 -5.44 44.28 -11.05
CA GLY A 620 -5.71 44.43 -9.63
C GLY A 620 -6.07 43.12 -8.94
N SER A 621 -6.72 42.17 -9.64
CA SER A 621 -6.93 40.82 -9.11
C SER A 621 -5.63 40.04 -9.03
N LEU A 622 -4.77 40.15 -10.05
CA LEU A 622 -3.42 39.57 -10.02
C LEU A 622 -2.58 40.12 -8.87
N GLU A 623 -2.61 41.43 -8.61
CA GLU A 623 -1.86 42.04 -7.50
C GLU A 623 -2.33 41.51 -6.14
N LYS A 624 -3.66 41.37 -5.94
CA LYS A 624 -4.21 40.75 -4.73
C LYS A 624 -3.77 39.30 -4.58
N LEU A 625 -3.87 38.50 -5.64
CA LEU A 625 -3.44 37.10 -5.64
C LEU A 625 -1.95 36.97 -5.35
N GLY A 626 -1.12 37.85 -5.93
CA GLY A 626 0.32 37.89 -5.69
C GLY A 626 0.68 38.21 -4.24
N GLY A 627 -0.06 39.12 -3.61
CA GLY A 627 0.07 39.39 -2.17
C GLY A 627 -0.22 38.16 -1.30
N LEU A 628 -1.25 37.38 -1.64
CA LEU A 628 -1.61 36.17 -0.90
C LEU A 628 -0.59 35.04 -1.13
N GLN A 629 -0.17 34.82 -2.37
CA GLN A 629 0.85 33.81 -2.70
C GLN A 629 2.19 34.11 -2.06
N LYS A 630 2.57 35.39 -1.96
CA LYS A 630 3.79 35.82 -1.26
C LYS A 630 3.81 35.31 0.18
N GLU A 631 2.70 35.38 0.90
CA GLU A 631 2.62 34.87 2.28
C GLU A 631 2.77 33.35 2.35
N ASP A 632 2.17 32.61 1.39
CA ASP A 632 2.35 31.15 1.30
C ASP A 632 3.82 30.79 1.07
N PHE A 633 4.47 31.48 0.11
CA PHE A 633 5.89 31.27 -0.20
C PHE A 633 6.80 31.65 0.97
N ILE A 634 6.49 32.69 1.75
CA ILE A 634 7.22 33.00 2.98
C ILE A 634 7.18 31.80 3.94
N GLY A 635 6.01 31.20 4.13
CA GLY A 635 5.86 30.03 4.99
C GLY A 635 6.65 28.83 4.50
N ILE A 636 6.54 28.48 3.22
CA ILE A 636 7.22 27.31 2.61
C ILE A 636 8.75 27.50 2.62
N LEU A 637 9.25 28.64 2.14
CA LEU A 637 10.68 28.92 2.06
C LEU A 637 11.33 29.00 3.46
N ARG A 638 10.61 29.53 4.47
CA ARG A 638 11.08 29.53 5.85
C ARG A 638 11.16 28.11 6.42
N ALA A 639 10.13 27.29 6.22
CA ALA A 639 10.14 25.89 6.62
C ALA A 639 11.31 25.11 5.99
N MET A 640 11.73 25.51 4.78
CA MET A 640 12.83 24.89 4.02
C MET A 640 14.14 25.67 4.07
N GLN A 641 14.38 26.52 5.08
CA GLN A 641 15.64 27.25 5.24
C GLN A 641 16.88 26.38 4.98
N GLY A 642 17.71 26.81 4.03
CA GLY A 642 18.96 26.16 3.59
C GLY A 642 18.81 25.10 2.48
N LEU A 643 17.57 24.67 2.17
CA LEU A 643 17.24 23.63 1.21
C LEU A 643 16.59 24.22 -0.05
N PRO A 644 16.73 23.56 -1.21
CA PRO A 644 16.08 23.98 -2.46
C PRO A 644 14.55 23.80 -2.41
N VAL A 645 13.83 24.73 -3.05
CA VAL A 645 12.37 24.68 -3.22
C VAL A 645 12.03 24.92 -4.68
N ILE A 646 11.61 23.86 -5.38
CA ILE A 646 11.12 23.92 -6.76
C ILE A 646 9.64 24.30 -6.75
N ILE A 647 9.35 25.47 -7.28
CA ILE A 647 8.00 26.04 -7.40
C ILE A 647 7.56 25.92 -8.85
N ARG A 648 6.47 25.19 -9.08
CA ARG A 648 5.86 25.05 -10.40
C ARG A 648 4.86 26.17 -10.63
N LEU A 649 5.03 26.88 -11.74
CA LEU A 649 4.06 27.88 -12.17
C LEU A 649 2.71 27.23 -12.52
N ILE A 650 1.68 28.06 -12.64
CA ILE A 650 0.31 27.59 -12.89
C ILE A 650 0.26 26.60 -14.07
N ASP A 651 -0.33 25.45 -13.81
CA ASP A 651 -0.39 24.34 -14.75
C ASP A 651 -1.79 24.07 -15.33
N PRO A 652 -2.89 24.04 -14.57
CA PRO A 652 -4.20 23.69 -15.13
C PRO A 652 -4.78 24.79 -16.04
N PRO A 653 -5.69 24.43 -16.97
CA PRO A 653 -6.42 25.40 -17.77
C PRO A 653 -7.36 26.24 -16.90
N LEU A 654 -7.63 27.48 -17.33
CA LEU A 654 -8.40 28.44 -16.52
C LEU A 654 -9.82 27.97 -16.18
N HIS A 655 -10.44 27.12 -17.01
CA HIS A 655 -11.80 26.65 -16.76
C HIS A 655 -11.90 25.70 -15.55
N GLU A 656 -10.80 25.09 -15.08
CA GLU A 656 -10.81 24.27 -13.86
C GLU A 656 -11.05 25.09 -12.59
N PHE A 657 -10.74 26.40 -12.63
CA PHE A 657 -11.03 27.32 -11.52
C PHE A 657 -12.44 27.91 -11.59
N LEU A 658 -13.24 27.57 -12.61
CA LEU A 658 -14.61 28.06 -12.75
C LEU A 658 -15.62 26.99 -12.31
N PRO A 659 -16.85 27.38 -11.93
CA PRO A 659 -17.91 26.42 -11.63
C PRO A 659 -18.20 25.48 -12.80
N LYS A 660 -18.64 24.24 -12.49
CA LYS A 660 -19.02 23.24 -13.50
C LYS A 660 -20.10 23.79 -14.43
N TYR A 661 -19.93 23.56 -15.73
CA TYR A 661 -20.85 24.06 -16.78
C TYR A 661 -22.29 23.59 -16.55
N GLU A 662 -22.46 22.30 -16.27
CA GLU A 662 -23.77 21.67 -16.08
C GLU A 662 -24.50 22.29 -14.87
N SER A 663 -23.81 22.43 -13.74
CA SER A 663 -24.36 23.07 -12.53
C SER A 663 -24.75 24.52 -12.81
N LEU A 664 -23.89 25.28 -13.48
CA LEU A 664 -24.14 26.69 -13.76
C LEU A 664 -25.26 26.90 -14.79
N LEU A 665 -25.36 26.03 -15.80
CA LEU A 665 -26.45 26.03 -16.77
C LEU A 665 -27.80 25.79 -16.08
N VAL A 666 -27.86 24.84 -15.15
CA VAL A 666 -29.06 24.57 -14.34
C VAL A 666 -29.41 25.79 -13.49
N GLN A 667 -28.44 26.37 -12.78
CA GLN A 667 -28.64 27.55 -11.94
C GLN A 667 -29.16 28.76 -12.74
N VAL A 668 -28.52 29.09 -13.87
CA VAL A 668 -28.96 30.18 -14.75
C VAL A 668 -30.36 29.92 -15.30
N THR A 669 -30.67 28.68 -15.69
CA THR A 669 -32.00 28.30 -16.19
C THR A 669 -33.05 28.49 -15.10
N LYS A 670 -32.78 28.01 -13.87
CA LYS A 670 -33.68 28.17 -12.71
C LYS A 670 -33.93 29.64 -12.39
N LEU A 671 -32.88 30.46 -12.33
CA LEU A 671 -33.00 31.91 -12.10
C LEU A 671 -33.77 32.61 -13.22
N THR A 672 -33.52 32.24 -14.48
CA THR A 672 -34.21 32.83 -15.64
C THR A 672 -35.71 32.51 -15.62
N LEU A 673 -36.09 31.27 -15.29
CA LEU A 673 -37.49 30.86 -15.14
C LEU A 673 -38.15 31.53 -13.93
N ALA A 674 -37.43 31.63 -12.80
CA ALA A 674 -37.94 32.23 -11.57
C ALA A 674 -38.02 33.76 -11.61
N ARG A 675 -37.36 34.42 -12.58
CA ARG A 675 -37.38 35.88 -12.73
C ARG A 675 -38.80 36.46 -12.80
N GLY A 676 -39.71 35.76 -13.50
CA GLY A 676 -41.12 36.15 -13.61
C GLY A 676 -42.00 35.69 -12.43
N ASN A 677 -41.60 34.62 -11.74
CA ASN A 677 -42.32 34.06 -10.59
C ASN A 677 -41.32 33.44 -9.57
N PRO A 678 -40.86 34.21 -8.56
CA PRO A 678 -39.85 33.77 -7.61
C PRO A 678 -40.23 32.51 -6.81
N ASP A 679 -41.53 32.28 -6.60
CA ASP A 679 -42.04 31.12 -5.85
C ASP A 679 -41.70 29.79 -6.55
N VAL A 680 -41.46 29.81 -7.86
CA VAL A 680 -41.02 28.64 -8.64
C VAL A 680 -39.66 28.13 -8.16
N LEU A 681 -38.77 29.02 -7.70
CA LEU A 681 -37.46 28.64 -7.18
C LEU A 681 -37.60 27.88 -5.84
N ILE A 682 -38.51 28.35 -4.99
CA ILE A 682 -38.75 27.79 -3.65
C ILE A 682 -39.53 26.47 -3.74
N HIS A 683 -40.61 26.45 -4.53
CA HIS A 683 -41.49 25.27 -4.64
C HIS A 683 -40.83 24.07 -5.32
N ASN A 684 -39.87 24.30 -6.23
CA ASN A 684 -39.14 23.23 -6.91
C ASN A 684 -37.84 22.83 -6.19
N ALA A 685 -37.57 23.37 -5.00
CA ALA A 685 -36.38 23.03 -4.23
C ALA A 685 -36.57 21.72 -3.45
N HIS A 686 -36.34 20.59 -4.14
CA HIS A 686 -36.56 19.26 -3.58
C HIS A 686 -35.26 18.61 -3.07
N SER A 687 -34.13 18.90 -3.72
CA SER A 687 -32.81 18.43 -3.28
C SER A 687 -32.16 19.40 -2.29
N ASP A 688 -31.17 18.92 -1.55
CA ASP A 688 -30.39 19.78 -0.64
C ASP A 688 -29.54 20.81 -1.40
N GLU A 689 -29.06 20.47 -2.61
CA GLU A 689 -28.46 21.45 -3.53
C GLU A 689 -29.44 22.56 -3.91
N ASP A 690 -30.71 22.23 -4.18
CA ASP A 690 -31.71 23.24 -4.51
C ASP A 690 -32.00 24.17 -3.32
N LYS A 691 -32.08 23.61 -2.11
CA LYS A 691 -32.30 24.40 -0.89
C LYS A 691 -31.12 25.33 -0.62
N ALA A 692 -29.88 24.83 -0.74
CA ALA A 692 -28.67 25.63 -0.63
C ALA A 692 -28.63 26.74 -1.69
N PHE A 693 -29.05 26.45 -2.92
CA PHE A 693 -29.14 27.44 -3.98
C PHE A 693 -30.22 28.49 -3.71
N VAL A 694 -31.38 28.12 -3.17
CA VAL A 694 -32.40 29.08 -2.71
C VAL A 694 -31.87 29.94 -1.58
N GLU A 695 -31.10 29.39 -0.65
CA GLU A 695 -30.46 30.14 0.42
C GLU A 695 -29.41 31.13 -0.10
N GLU A 696 -28.57 30.73 -1.06
CA GLU A 696 -27.63 31.61 -1.78
C GLU A 696 -28.37 32.80 -2.40
N VAL A 697 -29.46 32.52 -3.12
CA VAL A 697 -30.29 33.54 -3.76
C VAL A 697 -30.93 34.47 -2.73
N THR A 698 -31.52 33.91 -1.68
CA THR A 698 -32.14 34.68 -0.60
C THR A 698 -31.14 35.60 0.08
N LYS A 699 -29.94 35.09 0.36
CA LYS A 699 -28.84 35.85 0.97
C LYS A 699 -28.36 36.98 0.06
N ALA A 700 -28.22 36.74 -1.23
CA ALA A 700 -27.82 37.77 -2.20
C ALA A 700 -28.85 38.91 -2.33
N GLY A 701 -30.10 38.66 -1.95
CA GLY A 701 -31.17 39.65 -1.94
C GLY A 701 -31.49 40.25 -0.57
N ASP A 702 -30.62 40.07 0.43
CA ASP A 702 -30.85 40.49 1.83
C ASP A 702 -32.19 39.95 2.41
N GLY A 703 -32.53 38.70 2.10
CA GLY A 703 -33.78 38.05 2.53
C GLY A 703 -34.91 38.09 1.51
N ASP A 704 -34.76 38.83 0.40
CA ASP A 704 -35.74 38.90 -0.69
C ASP A 704 -35.27 38.10 -1.91
N VAL A 705 -35.95 36.98 -2.20
CA VAL A 705 -35.62 36.08 -3.32
C VAL A 705 -35.69 36.77 -4.68
N ARG A 706 -36.63 37.70 -4.90
CA ARG A 706 -36.73 38.42 -6.18
C ARG A 706 -35.53 39.33 -6.39
N ARG A 707 -35.11 40.05 -5.34
CA ARG A 707 -33.88 40.85 -5.37
C ARG A 707 -32.65 39.96 -5.57
N GLY A 708 -32.61 38.81 -4.90
CA GLY A 708 -31.56 37.81 -5.06
C GLY A 708 -31.41 37.31 -6.48
N ILE A 709 -32.53 37.02 -7.17
CA ILE A 709 -32.52 36.60 -8.57
C ILE A 709 -31.94 37.70 -9.46
N GLU A 710 -32.41 38.94 -9.32
CA GLU A 710 -31.89 40.08 -10.11
C GLU A 710 -30.42 40.38 -9.80
N ALA A 711 -29.96 40.12 -8.57
CA ALA A 711 -28.56 40.31 -8.18
C ALA A 711 -27.63 39.24 -8.76
N LEU A 712 -28.02 37.96 -8.72
CA LEU A 712 -27.14 36.84 -9.11
C LEU A 712 -27.21 36.49 -10.60
N LEU A 713 -28.36 36.67 -11.24
CA LEU A 713 -28.57 36.21 -12.62
C LEU A 713 -27.57 36.80 -13.62
N PRO A 714 -27.28 38.13 -13.65
CA PRO A 714 -26.31 38.68 -14.59
C PRO A 714 -24.91 38.11 -14.42
N GLY A 715 -24.45 37.97 -13.16
CA GLY A 715 -23.13 37.41 -12.86
C GLY A 715 -23.01 35.94 -13.27
N LYS A 716 -24.01 35.13 -12.97
CA LYS A 716 -24.03 33.71 -13.36
C LYS A 716 -24.15 33.51 -14.87
N GLN A 717 -24.84 34.40 -15.59
CA GLN A 717 -24.87 34.38 -17.07
C GLN A 717 -23.49 34.67 -17.67
N VAL A 718 -22.79 35.69 -17.18
CA VAL A 718 -21.43 36.02 -17.63
C VAL A 718 -20.47 34.86 -17.34
N LEU A 719 -20.57 34.25 -16.15
CA LEU A 719 -19.80 33.06 -15.82
C LEU A 719 -20.13 31.89 -16.76
N LEU A 720 -21.41 31.67 -17.10
CA LEU A 720 -21.82 30.56 -17.97
C LEU A 720 -21.26 30.74 -19.38
N GLU A 721 -21.30 31.95 -19.92
CA GLU A 721 -20.70 32.29 -21.20
C GLU A 721 -19.17 32.08 -21.18
N ALA A 722 -18.50 32.48 -20.10
CA ALA A 722 -17.07 32.29 -19.95
C ALA A 722 -16.68 30.80 -19.83
N VAL A 723 -17.42 30.02 -19.04
CA VAL A 723 -17.21 28.56 -18.93
C VAL A 723 -17.43 27.89 -20.28
N ALA A 724 -18.50 28.27 -21.00
CA ALA A 724 -18.77 27.74 -22.33
C ALA A 724 -17.65 28.08 -23.33
N ALA A 725 -17.12 29.30 -23.29
CA ALA A 725 -16.07 29.77 -24.19
C ALA A 725 -14.70 29.13 -23.91
N ASN A 726 -14.41 28.76 -22.65
CA ASN A 726 -13.16 28.13 -22.25
C ASN A 726 -13.24 26.59 -22.20
N ARG A 727 -14.39 26.00 -22.55
CA ARG A 727 -14.58 24.55 -22.54
C ARG A 727 -13.73 23.90 -23.64
N GLU A 728 -12.93 22.92 -23.24
CA GLU A 728 -12.08 22.14 -24.15
C GLU A 728 -12.56 20.69 -24.21
N SER A 729 -12.42 20.04 -25.38
CA SER A 729 -12.76 18.62 -25.52
C SER A 729 -11.78 17.71 -24.76
N ASN A 730 -10.51 18.13 -24.65
CA ASN A 730 -9.46 17.39 -23.94
C ASN A 730 -8.62 18.38 -23.10
N PRO A 731 -9.09 18.80 -21.92
CA PRO A 731 -8.40 19.77 -21.06
C PRO A 731 -6.94 19.42 -20.75
N MET A 732 -6.65 18.11 -20.61
CA MET A 732 -5.29 17.58 -20.39
C MET A 732 -4.26 18.08 -21.42
N LEU A 733 -4.67 18.28 -22.67
CA LEU A 733 -3.78 18.67 -23.77
C LEU A 733 -4.04 20.10 -24.29
N GLY A 734 -4.86 20.88 -23.59
CA GLY A 734 -5.36 22.17 -24.02
C GLY A 734 -4.48 23.39 -23.71
N LEU A 735 -5.12 24.54 -23.51
CA LEU A 735 -4.50 25.82 -23.17
C LEU A 735 -4.18 25.89 -21.67
N ARG A 736 -3.02 25.33 -21.32
CA ARG A 736 -2.55 25.18 -19.95
C ARG A 736 -1.01 25.28 -19.87
N GLY A 737 -0.44 25.25 -18.66
CA GLY A 737 1.00 25.32 -18.42
C GLY A 737 1.70 26.48 -19.14
N CYS A 738 2.88 26.24 -19.75
CA CYS A 738 3.63 27.27 -20.48
C CYS A 738 2.82 27.98 -21.58
N ARG A 739 1.83 27.29 -22.19
CA ARG A 739 0.99 27.87 -23.25
C ARG A 739 0.09 28.95 -22.68
N LEU A 740 -0.42 28.71 -21.47
CA LEU A 740 -1.19 29.70 -20.72
C LEU A 740 -0.30 30.87 -20.33
N GLY A 741 0.90 30.62 -19.80
CA GLY A 741 1.87 31.66 -19.44
C GLY A 741 2.30 32.52 -20.64
N ILE A 742 2.53 31.94 -21.81
CA ILE A 742 2.84 32.70 -23.04
C ILE A 742 1.62 33.52 -23.51
N THR A 743 0.42 32.98 -23.31
CA THR A 743 -0.83 33.63 -23.74
C THR A 743 -1.31 34.69 -22.74
N PHE A 744 -0.97 34.58 -21.47
CA PHE A 744 -1.32 35.52 -20.40
C PHE A 744 -0.10 35.71 -19.49
N PRO A 745 0.97 36.36 -19.99
CA PRO A 745 2.24 36.49 -19.28
C PRO A 745 2.10 37.19 -17.93
N GLU A 746 1.11 38.07 -17.80
CA GLU A 746 0.82 38.78 -16.56
C GLU A 746 0.54 37.81 -15.38
N ILE A 747 0.03 36.60 -15.66
CA ILE A 747 -0.24 35.58 -14.64
C ILE A 747 1.07 35.02 -14.08
N THR A 748 1.96 34.52 -14.94
CA THR A 748 3.22 33.89 -14.50
C THR A 748 4.25 34.93 -14.02
N GLU A 749 4.25 36.15 -14.58
CA GLU A 749 5.03 37.28 -14.06
C GLU A 749 4.61 37.63 -12.62
N MET A 750 3.31 37.63 -12.32
CA MET A 750 2.81 37.85 -10.96
C MET A 750 3.32 36.77 -9.99
N GLN A 751 3.28 35.50 -10.39
CA GLN A 751 3.78 34.41 -9.55
C GLN A 751 5.27 34.55 -9.26
N VAL A 752 6.09 34.83 -10.29
CA VAL A 752 7.52 35.05 -10.12
C VAL A 752 7.80 36.27 -9.25
N ARG A 753 7.04 37.35 -9.40
CA ARG A 753 7.14 38.50 -8.51
C ARG A 753 6.89 38.09 -7.05
N ALA A 754 5.82 37.36 -6.77
CA ALA A 754 5.49 36.89 -5.42
C ALA A 754 6.61 36.01 -4.82
N ILE A 755 7.17 35.07 -5.61
CA ILE A 755 8.28 34.19 -5.20
C ILE A 755 9.51 35.01 -4.81
N PHE A 756 9.93 35.94 -5.67
CA PHE A 756 11.15 36.72 -5.44
C PHE A 756 10.96 37.78 -4.35
N GLU A 757 9.76 38.35 -4.20
CA GLU A 757 9.45 39.24 -3.07
C GLU A 757 9.51 38.48 -1.74
N ALA A 758 8.89 37.30 -1.64
CA ALA A 758 8.98 36.43 -0.48
C ALA A 758 10.43 36.07 -0.16
N SER A 759 11.19 35.68 -1.19
CA SER A 759 12.60 35.33 -1.06
C SER A 759 13.45 36.52 -0.59
N CYS A 760 13.20 37.73 -1.09
CA CYS A 760 13.89 38.95 -0.66
C CYS A 760 13.56 39.31 0.79
N THR A 761 12.30 39.22 1.19
CA THR A 761 11.87 39.43 2.59
C THR A 761 12.63 38.48 3.53
N LEU A 762 12.60 37.18 3.23
CA LEU A 762 13.27 36.17 4.06
C LEU A 762 14.80 36.33 4.07
N THR A 763 15.41 36.71 2.95
CA THR A 763 16.84 36.97 2.90
C THR A 763 17.23 38.16 3.78
N LYS A 764 16.42 39.23 3.80
CA LYS A 764 16.59 40.38 4.70
C LYS A 764 16.45 39.99 6.18
N GLU A 765 15.65 38.96 6.48
CA GLU A 765 15.52 38.35 7.82
C GLU A 765 16.67 37.40 8.18
N GLY A 766 17.63 37.15 7.28
CA GLY A 766 18.75 36.22 7.50
C GLY A 766 18.43 34.75 7.23
N VAL A 767 17.29 34.46 6.61
CA VAL A 767 16.92 33.10 6.17
C VAL A 767 17.58 32.80 4.81
N VAL A 768 18.30 31.68 4.73
CA VAL A 768 18.91 31.23 3.48
C VAL A 768 17.85 30.54 2.62
N VAL A 769 17.44 31.18 1.54
CA VAL A 769 16.46 30.68 0.57
C VAL A 769 17.15 30.25 -0.74
N LYS A 770 16.58 29.24 -1.40
CA LYS A 770 17.07 28.69 -2.69
C LYS A 770 15.87 28.40 -3.61
N PRO A 771 15.19 29.44 -4.12
CA PRO A 771 14.04 29.25 -5.00
C PRO A 771 14.47 28.72 -6.37
N GLU A 772 13.75 27.72 -6.87
CA GLU A 772 13.93 27.16 -8.20
C GLU A 772 12.59 27.22 -8.94
N ILE A 773 12.57 27.84 -10.12
CA ILE A 773 11.33 28.13 -10.85
C ILE A 773 11.18 27.11 -11.97
N MET A 774 10.06 26.38 -11.96
CA MET A 774 9.78 25.32 -12.92
C MET A 774 8.64 25.73 -13.86
N ILE A 775 8.94 25.74 -15.16
CA ILE A 775 7.99 25.99 -16.24
C ILE A 775 7.36 24.65 -16.67
N PRO A 776 6.03 24.46 -16.50
CA PRO A 776 5.33 23.23 -16.88
C PRO A 776 5.00 23.16 -18.38
N LEU A 777 4.79 21.94 -18.87
CA LEU A 777 4.24 21.57 -20.17
C LEU A 777 5.01 22.06 -21.41
N ALA A 778 6.29 22.43 -21.26
CA ALA A 778 7.13 22.84 -22.37
C ALA A 778 7.36 21.67 -23.34
N GLY A 779 6.91 21.79 -24.59
CA GLY A 779 7.11 20.79 -25.63
C GLY A 779 8.19 21.17 -26.64
N HIS A 780 8.49 22.46 -26.77
CA HIS A 780 9.43 23.04 -27.71
C HIS A 780 10.38 24.02 -27.01
N VAL A 781 11.66 24.05 -27.43
CA VAL A 781 12.69 24.93 -26.84
C VAL A 781 12.32 26.41 -26.84
N ASN A 782 11.67 26.88 -27.91
CA ASN A 782 11.17 28.26 -28.01
C ASN A 782 10.05 28.59 -27.02
N GLU A 783 9.18 27.64 -26.65
CA GLU A 783 8.16 27.87 -25.62
C GLU A 783 8.88 28.17 -24.29
N LEU A 784 9.80 27.28 -23.90
CA LEU A 784 10.61 27.44 -22.70
C LEU A 784 11.43 28.73 -22.71
N LYS A 785 12.10 29.03 -23.84
CA LYS A 785 12.97 30.21 -23.96
C LYS A 785 12.20 31.51 -23.77
N ILE A 786 11.09 31.67 -24.50
CA ILE A 786 10.29 32.90 -24.45
C ILE A 786 9.78 33.16 -23.03
N GLU A 787 9.25 32.12 -22.39
CA GLU A 787 8.72 32.24 -21.04
C GLU A 787 9.84 32.48 -20.02
N ARG A 788 10.92 31.69 -20.04
CA ARG A 788 12.08 31.90 -19.17
C ARG A 788 12.62 33.31 -19.26
N ASP A 789 12.83 33.84 -20.47
CA ASP A 789 13.43 35.15 -20.66
C ASP A 789 12.54 36.26 -20.06
N ALA A 790 11.21 36.15 -20.19
CA ALA A 790 10.25 37.08 -19.59
C ALA A 790 10.27 37.00 -18.05
N LEU A 791 10.24 35.78 -17.50
CA LEU A 791 10.20 35.54 -16.06
C LEU A 791 11.51 35.92 -15.37
N GLU A 792 12.66 35.62 -15.98
CA GLU A 792 13.96 36.01 -15.45
C GLU A 792 14.13 37.54 -15.42
N ALA A 793 13.59 38.25 -16.41
CA ALA A 793 13.57 39.70 -16.40
C ALA A 793 12.75 40.25 -15.23
N GLU A 794 11.60 39.65 -14.93
CA GLU A 794 10.76 40.05 -13.78
C GLU A 794 11.45 39.77 -12.44
N ALA A 795 12.08 38.60 -12.27
CA ALA A 795 12.87 38.27 -11.11
C ALA A 795 13.98 39.30 -10.84
N LYS A 796 14.71 39.70 -11.88
CA LYS A 796 15.77 40.73 -11.81
C LYS A 796 15.23 42.09 -11.37
N LYS A 797 14.10 42.54 -11.93
CA LYS A 797 13.46 43.80 -11.51
C LYS A 797 13.12 43.79 -10.01
N VAL A 798 12.60 42.68 -9.49
CA VAL A 798 12.26 42.57 -8.05
C VAL A 798 13.53 42.63 -7.20
N MET A 799 14.55 41.84 -7.54
CA MET A 799 15.83 41.84 -6.81
C MET A 799 16.51 43.23 -6.80
N GLU A 800 16.50 43.93 -7.95
CA GLU A 800 17.01 45.30 -8.08
C GLU A 800 16.22 46.28 -7.21
N ARG A 801 14.89 46.21 -7.25
CA ARG A 801 14.00 47.05 -6.43
C ARG A 801 14.21 46.83 -4.94
N GLU A 802 14.39 45.57 -4.53
CA GLU A 802 14.56 45.19 -3.13
C GLU A 802 15.99 45.38 -2.61
N GLY A 803 16.97 45.58 -3.51
CA GLY A 803 18.38 45.71 -3.18
C GLY A 803 19.01 44.40 -2.67
N VAL A 804 18.49 43.24 -3.08
CA VAL A 804 18.90 41.92 -2.61
C VAL A 804 19.21 41.02 -3.81
N SER A 805 20.33 40.29 -3.75
CA SER A 805 20.67 39.26 -4.73
C SER A 805 20.48 37.88 -4.10
N ILE A 806 19.77 37.00 -4.80
CA ILE A 806 19.40 35.66 -4.34
C ILE A 806 19.88 34.65 -5.38
N PRO A 807 20.48 33.51 -4.97
CA PRO A 807 20.72 32.41 -5.90
C PRO A 807 19.40 31.74 -6.29
N TYR A 808 19.13 31.64 -7.59
CA TYR A 808 17.93 30.99 -8.14
C TYR A 808 18.31 30.13 -9.35
N LYS A 809 17.40 29.25 -9.76
CA LYS A 809 17.51 28.50 -11.03
C LYS A 809 16.20 28.56 -11.79
N PHE A 810 16.27 28.50 -13.12
CA PHE A 810 15.13 28.21 -13.98
C PHE A 810 15.26 26.82 -14.60
N GLY A 811 14.20 26.04 -14.52
CA GLY A 811 14.12 24.69 -15.10
C GLY A 811 12.76 24.43 -15.71
N THR A 812 12.55 23.18 -16.12
CA THR A 812 11.31 22.78 -16.78
C THR A 812 10.88 21.38 -16.38
N MET A 813 9.57 21.16 -16.43
CA MET A 813 9.01 19.83 -16.28
C MET A 813 9.16 19.05 -17.60
N ILE A 814 9.75 17.85 -17.53
CA ILE A 814 9.79 16.92 -18.65
C ILE A 814 8.62 15.96 -18.53
N GLU A 815 7.52 16.33 -19.17
CA GLU A 815 6.24 15.62 -19.08
C GLU A 815 5.56 15.37 -20.44
N LEU A 816 6.16 15.88 -21.52
CA LEU A 816 5.76 15.58 -22.89
C LEU A 816 6.82 14.72 -23.58
N PRO A 817 6.44 13.70 -24.37
CA PRO A 817 7.38 12.86 -25.11
C PRO A 817 8.30 13.69 -26.01
N ARG A 818 7.78 14.77 -26.61
CA ARG A 818 8.57 15.69 -27.45
C ARG A 818 9.71 16.36 -26.66
N ALA A 819 9.46 16.77 -25.41
CA ALA A 819 10.47 17.36 -24.54
C ALA A 819 11.59 16.36 -24.23
N ALA A 820 11.22 15.10 -23.93
CA ALA A 820 12.19 14.03 -23.72
C ALA A 820 13.01 13.72 -24.99
N LEU A 821 12.35 13.68 -26.16
CA LEU A 821 12.99 13.44 -27.46
C LEU A 821 13.97 14.56 -27.86
N THR A 822 13.71 15.82 -27.47
CA THR A 822 14.51 17.00 -27.83
C THR A 822 15.24 17.61 -26.63
N ALA A 823 15.50 16.81 -25.60
CA ALA A 823 16.03 17.26 -24.33
C ALA A 823 17.39 17.98 -24.41
N ASP A 824 18.19 17.71 -25.43
CA ASP A 824 19.43 18.43 -25.73
C ASP A 824 19.19 19.89 -26.14
N GLU A 825 18.10 20.19 -26.85
CA GLU A 825 17.71 21.57 -27.14
C GLU A 825 17.17 22.27 -25.89
N ILE A 826 16.30 21.59 -25.15
CA ILE A 826 15.68 22.10 -23.92
C ILE A 826 16.75 22.43 -22.86
N ALA A 827 17.76 21.57 -22.69
CA ALA A 827 18.84 21.73 -21.71
C ALA A 827 19.73 22.98 -21.94
N LYS A 828 19.66 23.63 -23.11
CA LYS A 828 20.34 24.91 -23.35
C LYS A 828 19.76 26.04 -22.50
N HIS A 829 18.48 25.94 -22.15
CA HIS A 829 17.75 26.98 -21.42
C HIS A 829 17.32 26.54 -20.03
N ALA A 830 17.17 25.24 -19.78
CA ALA A 830 16.88 24.70 -18.46
C ALA A 830 18.17 24.38 -17.67
N GLU A 831 18.19 24.76 -16.40
CA GLU A 831 19.25 24.44 -15.45
C GLU A 831 18.98 23.15 -14.67
N PHE A 832 17.71 22.74 -14.60
CA PHE A 832 17.27 21.45 -14.07
C PHE A 832 16.07 20.89 -14.85
N PHE A 833 15.89 19.57 -14.79
CA PHE A 833 14.71 18.85 -15.26
C PHE A 833 14.00 18.20 -14.08
N SER A 834 12.67 18.28 -14.06
CA SER A 834 11.84 17.45 -13.19
C SER A 834 10.90 16.62 -14.05
N PHE A 835 10.94 15.29 -13.96
CA PHE A 835 10.01 14.45 -14.70
C PHE A 835 8.62 14.49 -14.08
N GLY A 836 7.67 15.06 -14.82
CA GLY A 836 6.23 14.95 -14.57
C GLY A 836 5.71 13.63 -15.10
N THR A 837 6.05 12.53 -14.42
CA THR A 837 5.81 11.18 -14.95
C THR A 837 4.34 10.80 -15.06
N ASN A 838 3.43 11.46 -14.34
CA ASN A 838 2.00 11.27 -14.51
C ASN A 838 1.60 11.62 -15.95
N ASP A 839 1.84 12.85 -16.39
CA ASP A 839 1.53 13.32 -17.74
C ASP A 839 2.39 12.67 -18.82
N LEU A 840 3.66 12.36 -18.51
CA LEU A 840 4.51 11.61 -19.43
C LEU A 840 3.95 10.21 -19.70
N THR A 841 3.47 9.51 -18.67
CA THR A 841 2.80 8.21 -18.82
C THR A 841 1.51 8.37 -19.60
N GLN A 842 0.67 9.38 -19.30
CA GLN A 842 -0.59 9.63 -20.02
C GLN A 842 -0.36 9.77 -21.53
N THR A 843 0.60 10.60 -21.91
CA THR A 843 0.89 10.91 -23.31
C THR A 843 1.69 9.82 -24.02
N THR A 844 2.47 9.02 -23.29
CA THR A 844 3.21 7.88 -23.87
C THR A 844 2.28 6.70 -24.15
N PHE A 845 1.37 6.38 -23.23
CA PHE A 845 0.37 5.31 -23.42
C PHE A 845 -0.82 5.75 -24.27
N GLY A 846 -1.09 7.05 -24.33
CA GLY A 846 -2.35 7.59 -24.86
C GLY A 846 -3.52 7.34 -23.91
N TYR A 847 -3.27 7.30 -22.60
CA TYR A 847 -4.27 7.05 -21.56
C TYR A 847 -4.58 8.34 -20.81
N SER A 848 -5.83 8.78 -20.83
CA SER A 848 -6.36 9.70 -19.81
C SER A 848 -6.45 8.91 -18.50
N ARG A 849 -5.78 9.36 -17.44
CA ARG A 849 -5.71 8.62 -16.17
C ARG A 849 -7.09 8.34 -15.61
N ASP A 850 -7.92 9.37 -15.53
CA ASP A 850 -9.26 9.31 -14.93
C ASP A 850 -10.18 8.36 -15.71
N ASP A 851 -10.07 8.36 -17.05
CA ASP A 851 -10.82 7.44 -17.91
C ASP A 851 -10.29 6.01 -17.84
N ALA A 852 -8.96 5.84 -17.83
CA ALA A 852 -8.33 4.52 -17.87
C ALA A 852 -8.57 3.76 -16.57
N GLU A 853 -8.33 4.40 -15.42
CA GLU A 853 -8.51 3.80 -14.10
C GLU A 853 -9.96 3.35 -13.86
N SER A 854 -10.94 4.13 -14.34
CA SER A 854 -12.36 3.81 -14.16
C SER A 854 -12.90 2.79 -15.16
N LYS A 855 -12.40 2.73 -16.39
CA LYS A 855 -13.03 1.95 -17.48
C LYS A 855 -12.37 0.61 -17.79
N PHE A 856 -11.04 0.52 -17.85
CA PHE A 856 -10.38 -0.69 -18.42
C PHE A 856 -9.04 -1.07 -17.78
N LEU A 857 -8.34 -0.17 -17.09
CA LEU A 857 -6.97 -0.42 -16.64
C LEU A 857 -6.88 -1.57 -15.63
N LEU A 858 -7.90 -1.72 -14.79
CA LEU A 858 -8.06 -2.84 -13.86
C LEU A 858 -8.14 -4.19 -14.58
N ASP A 859 -9.04 -4.28 -15.56
CA ASP A 859 -9.21 -5.49 -16.37
C ASP A 859 -7.90 -5.88 -17.07
N PHE A 860 -7.14 -4.89 -17.53
CA PHE A 860 -5.84 -5.13 -18.18
C PHE A 860 -4.81 -5.73 -17.22
N VAL A 861 -4.77 -5.27 -15.97
CA VAL A 861 -3.87 -5.82 -14.95
C VAL A 861 -4.32 -7.21 -14.52
N ASP A 862 -5.62 -7.42 -14.30
CA ASP A 862 -6.18 -8.70 -13.85
C ASP A 862 -6.02 -9.81 -14.91
N ARG A 863 -6.14 -9.45 -16.20
CA ARG A 863 -5.89 -10.35 -17.33
C ARG A 863 -4.41 -10.50 -17.68
N GLY A 864 -3.52 -9.76 -17.01
CA GLY A 864 -2.08 -9.78 -17.28
C GLY A 864 -1.66 -9.17 -18.61
N ILE A 865 -2.50 -8.32 -19.22
CA ILE A 865 -2.14 -7.50 -20.38
C ILE A 865 -1.08 -6.48 -19.99
N LEU A 866 -1.29 -5.84 -18.83
CA LEU A 866 -0.29 -5.01 -18.18
C LEU A 866 0.18 -5.70 -16.89
N PRO A 867 1.48 -5.67 -16.57
CA PRO A 867 1.99 -6.29 -15.35
C PRO A 867 1.55 -5.53 -14.08
N PHE A 868 1.30 -4.23 -14.19
CA PHE A 868 0.89 -3.33 -13.11
C PHE A 868 0.20 -2.08 -13.68
N ASN A 869 -0.44 -1.29 -12.81
CA ASN A 869 -0.95 0.02 -13.19
C ASN A 869 0.23 0.98 -13.46
N PRO A 870 0.40 1.50 -14.70
CA PRO A 870 1.53 2.33 -15.10
C PRO A 870 1.54 3.74 -14.46
N PHE A 871 0.45 4.15 -13.79
CA PHE A 871 0.38 5.38 -12.99
C PHE A 871 0.79 5.18 -11.52
N GLN A 872 0.95 3.92 -11.08
CA GLN A 872 1.42 3.58 -9.74
C GLN A 872 2.88 3.15 -9.73
N THR A 873 3.25 2.31 -10.71
CA THR A 873 4.62 1.85 -10.92
C THR A 873 5.05 2.25 -12.32
N LEU A 874 6.20 2.92 -12.39
CA LEU A 874 6.72 3.47 -13.63
C LEU A 874 7.02 2.35 -14.63
N ASP A 875 6.47 2.49 -15.84
CA ASP A 875 6.76 1.60 -16.95
C ASP A 875 8.24 1.72 -17.37
N ARG A 876 8.99 0.61 -17.19
CA ARG A 876 10.43 0.57 -17.46
C ARG A 876 10.74 0.54 -18.96
N GLU A 877 9.87 -0.06 -19.76
CA GLU A 877 10.15 -0.37 -21.17
C GLU A 877 9.67 0.71 -22.14
N GLY A 878 8.64 1.48 -21.81
CA GLY A 878 8.20 2.64 -22.61
C GLY A 878 8.65 3.95 -21.98
N VAL A 879 7.99 4.36 -20.88
CA VAL A 879 8.25 5.65 -20.22
C VAL A 879 9.70 5.75 -19.72
N GLY A 880 10.24 4.66 -19.16
CA GLY A 880 11.63 4.57 -18.71
C GLY A 880 12.65 4.74 -19.85
N GLN A 881 12.33 4.36 -21.09
CA GLN A 881 13.19 4.62 -22.24
C GLN A 881 13.23 6.10 -22.61
N LEU A 882 12.08 6.79 -22.57
CA LEU A 882 12.01 8.24 -22.79
C LEU A 882 12.82 8.99 -21.72
N MET A 883 12.69 8.58 -20.45
CA MET A 883 13.48 9.15 -19.36
C MET A 883 14.98 8.94 -19.57
N ARG A 884 15.41 7.71 -19.91
CA ARG A 884 16.81 7.40 -20.22
C ARG A 884 17.37 8.29 -21.31
N MET A 885 16.63 8.42 -22.42
CA MET A 885 17.02 9.25 -23.55
C MET A 885 17.13 10.73 -23.16
N CYS A 886 16.15 11.24 -22.42
CA CYS A 886 16.12 12.61 -21.95
C CYS A 886 17.34 12.94 -21.07
N VAL A 887 17.64 12.09 -20.09
CA VAL A 887 18.81 12.27 -19.19
C VAL A 887 20.11 12.29 -20.00
N GLN A 888 20.29 11.35 -20.92
CA GLN A 888 21.50 11.27 -21.76
C GLN A 888 21.66 12.49 -22.66
N LYS A 889 20.59 12.91 -23.35
CA LYS A 889 20.60 14.07 -24.25
C LYS A 889 20.81 15.38 -23.49
N GLY A 890 20.10 15.59 -22.39
CA GLY A 890 20.24 16.78 -21.56
C GLY A 890 21.65 16.92 -21.00
N ARG A 891 22.19 15.85 -20.41
CA ARG A 891 23.54 15.87 -19.81
C ARG A 891 24.68 15.94 -20.83
N LYS A 892 24.43 15.57 -22.10
CA LYS A 892 25.38 15.82 -23.19
C LYS A 892 25.60 17.31 -23.43
N VAL A 893 24.57 18.13 -23.20
CA VAL A 893 24.63 19.59 -23.37
C VAL A 893 25.05 20.30 -22.08
N ARG A 894 24.47 19.91 -20.94
CA ARG A 894 24.80 20.46 -19.61
C ARG A 894 25.22 19.33 -18.67
N LYS A 895 26.53 19.15 -18.47
CA LYS A 895 27.09 18.00 -17.72
C LYS A 895 26.60 17.92 -16.27
N ASP A 896 26.39 19.07 -15.65
CA ASP A 896 25.91 19.28 -14.28
C ASP A 896 24.39 19.46 -14.20
N LEU A 897 23.65 19.14 -15.28
CA LEU A 897 22.19 19.22 -15.30
C LEU A 897 21.61 18.36 -14.18
N GLU A 898 20.91 19.04 -13.27
CA GLU A 898 20.16 18.42 -12.20
C GLU A 898 18.87 17.82 -12.78
N VAL A 899 18.63 16.54 -12.51
CA VAL A 899 17.48 15.81 -13.04
C VAL A 899 16.80 15.07 -11.90
N GLY A 900 15.54 15.38 -11.64
CA GLY A 900 14.72 14.66 -10.67
C GLY A 900 13.39 14.20 -11.26
N ILE A 901 12.56 13.64 -10.39
CA ILE A 901 11.21 13.17 -10.69
C ILE A 901 10.27 13.65 -9.58
N CYS A 902 9.07 14.06 -9.96
CA CYS A 902 7.99 14.39 -9.03
C CYS A 902 6.72 13.58 -9.36
N GLY A 903 5.77 13.58 -8.43
CA GLY A 903 4.53 12.81 -8.53
C GLY A 903 4.54 11.50 -7.73
N GLU A 904 3.63 10.59 -8.07
CA GLU A 904 3.38 9.37 -7.29
C GLU A 904 4.52 8.36 -7.40
N HIS A 905 5.09 8.23 -8.60
CA HIS A 905 6.24 7.35 -8.88
C HIS A 905 7.48 7.70 -8.04
N GLY A 906 7.64 8.96 -7.63
CA GLY A 906 8.75 9.38 -6.77
C GLY A 906 8.73 8.74 -5.37
N GLY A 907 7.60 8.13 -4.97
CA GLY A 907 7.44 7.40 -3.72
C GLY A 907 7.23 5.89 -3.89
N ASP A 908 7.32 5.36 -5.11
CA ASP A 908 7.19 3.92 -5.40
C ASP A 908 8.58 3.25 -5.44
N PRO A 909 8.85 2.21 -4.62
CA PRO A 909 10.19 1.61 -4.54
C PRO A 909 10.76 1.10 -5.87
N SER A 910 9.94 0.51 -6.74
CA SER A 910 10.40 0.02 -8.06
C SER A 910 10.74 1.18 -9.00
N SER A 911 9.94 2.23 -8.97
CA SER A 911 10.18 3.45 -9.73
C SER A 911 11.43 4.20 -9.26
N ILE A 912 11.67 4.27 -7.95
CA ILE A 912 12.88 4.86 -7.35
C ILE A 912 14.13 4.09 -7.77
N GLU A 913 14.08 2.76 -7.80
CA GLU A 913 15.17 1.92 -8.30
C GLU A 913 15.49 2.24 -9.76
N LEU A 914 14.48 2.35 -10.63
CA LEU A 914 14.70 2.79 -12.01
C LEU A 914 15.35 4.19 -12.07
N CYS A 915 14.86 5.15 -11.28
CA CYS A 915 15.42 6.50 -11.21
C CYS A 915 16.89 6.49 -10.78
N HIS A 916 17.25 5.60 -9.84
CA HIS A 916 18.62 5.42 -9.39
C HIS A 916 19.50 4.91 -10.54
N THR A 917 19.07 3.88 -11.25
CA THR A 917 19.80 3.29 -12.39
C THR A 917 19.92 4.25 -13.57
N LEU A 918 18.91 5.10 -13.81
CA LEU A 918 18.97 6.15 -14.84
C LEU A 918 19.88 7.32 -14.45
N GLY A 919 20.39 7.33 -13.20
CA GLY A 919 21.32 8.34 -12.73
C GLY A 919 20.66 9.68 -12.37
N LEU A 920 19.37 9.70 -12.00
CA LEU A 920 18.72 10.92 -11.50
C LEU A 920 19.45 11.43 -10.22
N ASN A 921 19.29 12.71 -9.92
CA ASN A 921 19.84 13.39 -8.74
C ASN A 921 18.95 13.21 -7.52
N TYR A 922 17.63 13.32 -7.70
CA TYR A 922 16.66 13.24 -6.62
C TYR A 922 15.34 12.59 -7.05
N VAL A 923 14.58 12.12 -6.08
CA VAL A 923 13.16 11.74 -6.22
C VAL A 923 12.33 12.61 -5.28
N SER A 924 11.13 12.99 -5.69
CA SER A 924 10.23 13.84 -4.91
C SER A 924 8.85 13.23 -4.78
N CYS A 925 8.39 13.04 -3.54
CA CYS A 925 7.14 12.34 -3.22
C CYS A 925 6.33 13.08 -2.14
N SER A 926 5.09 12.65 -1.85
CA SER A 926 4.34 13.22 -0.74
C SER A 926 5.09 13.08 0.60
N PRO A 927 4.86 13.97 1.60
CA PRO A 927 5.62 13.98 2.84
C PRO A 927 5.68 12.62 3.54
N PHE A 928 4.55 11.92 3.64
CA PHE A 928 4.46 10.59 4.28
C PHE A 928 5.24 9.49 3.56
N ARG A 929 5.56 9.67 2.27
CA ARG A 929 6.38 8.73 1.51
C ARG A 929 7.87 9.03 1.59
N VAL A 930 8.29 10.16 2.17
CA VAL A 930 9.71 10.52 2.30
C VAL A 930 10.53 9.42 3.02
N PRO A 931 10.10 8.87 4.17
CA PRO A 931 10.85 7.79 4.83
C PRO A 931 10.94 6.51 3.98
N VAL A 932 9.87 6.20 3.24
CA VAL A 932 9.80 5.06 2.32
C VAL A 932 10.79 5.26 1.17
N ALA A 933 10.81 6.45 0.58
CA ALA A 933 11.69 6.80 -0.52
C ALA A 933 13.16 6.81 -0.09
N ARG A 934 13.47 7.26 1.13
CA ARG A 934 14.83 7.18 1.72
C ARG A 934 15.31 5.73 1.80
N LEU A 935 14.48 4.84 2.32
CA LEU A 935 14.80 3.42 2.42
C LEU A 935 14.93 2.76 1.04
N ALA A 936 13.99 3.04 0.12
CA ALA A 936 14.00 2.49 -1.23
C ALA A 936 15.22 2.97 -2.04
N ALA A 937 15.63 4.23 -1.90
CA ALA A 937 16.84 4.77 -2.53
C ALA A 937 18.11 4.08 -2.01
N ALA A 938 18.17 3.74 -0.71
CA ALA A 938 19.27 2.96 -0.15
C ALA A 938 19.25 1.52 -0.67
N HIS A 939 18.06 0.88 -0.76
CA HIS A 939 17.92 -0.46 -1.36
C HIS A 939 18.43 -0.48 -2.80
N ALA A 940 18.08 0.51 -3.61
CA ALA A 940 18.49 0.58 -5.01
C ALA A 940 20.02 0.57 -5.16
N LYS A 941 20.73 1.40 -4.39
CA LYS A 941 22.20 1.43 -4.41
C LYS A 941 22.82 0.12 -3.88
N LEU A 942 22.34 -0.37 -2.74
CA LEU A 942 22.91 -1.59 -2.14
C LEU A 942 22.70 -2.84 -3.01
N ARG A 943 21.57 -2.93 -3.71
CA ARG A 943 21.32 -4.05 -4.65
C ARG A 943 22.17 -3.97 -5.90
N GLU A 944 22.43 -2.76 -6.41
CA GLU A 944 23.34 -2.53 -7.53
C GLU A 944 24.74 -3.03 -7.19
N GLU A 945 25.27 -2.65 -6.02
CA GLU A 945 26.58 -3.12 -5.54
C GLU A 945 26.62 -4.66 -5.43
N VAL A 946 25.59 -5.29 -4.84
CA VAL A 946 25.54 -6.76 -4.73
C VAL A 946 25.51 -7.46 -6.11
N SER A 947 24.86 -6.86 -7.12
CA SER A 947 24.83 -7.43 -8.47
C SER A 947 26.20 -7.35 -9.17
N GLU A 948 26.93 -6.24 -9.00
CA GLU A 948 28.28 -6.09 -9.56
C GLU A 948 29.31 -7.02 -8.92
N PHE A 949 29.12 -7.41 -7.66
CA PHE A 949 29.99 -8.39 -6.98
C PHE A 949 29.61 -9.85 -7.26
N GLY A 950 28.38 -10.13 -7.69
CA GLY A 950 27.92 -11.49 -8.01
C GLY A 950 28.34 -12.00 -9.40
N ASP A 951 28.68 -11.08 -10.31
CA ASP A 951 29.16 -11.36 -11.68
C ASP A 951 30.71 -11.33 -11.80
N ARG A 952 31.44 -11.12 -10.71
CA ARG A 952 32.90 -11.31 -10.60
C ARG A 952 33.23 -12.54 -9.79
#